data_AF-A0A3L8DNJ4-F1
#
_entry.id   AF-A0A3L8DNJ4-F1
#
_cell.length_a   1.000
_cell.length_b   1.000
_cell.length_c   1.000
_cell.angle_alpha   90.00
_cell.angle_beta   90.00
_cell.angle_gamma   90.00
#
_symmetry.space_group_name_H-M   'P 1'
#
loop_
_entity.id
_entity.type
_entity.pdbx_description
1 polymer ?
#
loop_
_entity_poly.entity_id
_entity_poly.type
_entity_poly.pdbx_seq_one_letter_code
_entity_poly.pdbx_strand_id
1 'polypeptide(L)'
;VVVVVIRVSLSYKEYCDTVMAEETPAQKFIKPGSHKGKGIAVFTSGGDSQGMNAAVRAVVRMGIYLGCRVYFIREGYQGMVDGGKNIEEATWSSVSCIIHRGGTVIGSARCKEFRERAGRRKAAKNLVNLGITNLVVIGGDGSLTGANLFKEECEKYKQLHIVGLVGSIDNDFCGTDMTIGTDSALHRIIESIDAIVSTAYSHQRTFIMEVMGRHCGYLALVAAICCEADYVFIPEWPPEQDWPIKLCKKLLQERLTGQRLNIIIVAEGAVDRNGDPITADKVHKVVVEKLQQDTRVTVLGHVQRGGNPSAFDRVLGCRMGAEAVMALMEATPDTEACVVTLDGNQAVRLPLMECVRRTKAVAEAMAVKNWDLAVQLRGKGFERNLETYKMLTRLKAPDLDHDANKEVSGRTLSKQYTLCGQDNYTLAVMHIGSPSCGMNAAVRSFVRNCIYRGDKVYGIGDGVLGLIAGRFKLMDWPSVTGWVAEGGAKLGTKRAPPQEDQLPLIAQKLKEFEIQALLIIGGFEGYQTGLTFFKARDKYEEFRIPIAMIPATISNNVPGTEFSLGCDTALNEISEICDRIRQSAQGTKRRVFIIETMGGFCGYLATVAGLAGGADAAYIYEEKFNIKDLNQDVIAMAAKMSEGVERGLIIRNESANENYNTEFMYRLFSEEGKGLFSCRRNILGHMQQGGSPTPFDRNLGTKMGSKAVEWFSDQLRKCTSPDGKTVTTAADSAVMLGIIRRQYRYTPFTELIEVTDFEHRIPTYQWWMKLRPLLKVLAKHESTYEEEGLYITIEEMDEQKDPPLV
;
A
#
# COMPACT_ATOMS: atom_id res chain seq x y z
N VAL A 1 -37.11 9.54 10.62
CA VAL A 1 -37.09 8.51 9.56
C VAL A 1 -35.70 7.93 9.59
N VAL A 2 -35.60 6.74 10.18
CA VAL A 2 -34.36 6.03 10.51
C VAL A 2 -33.94 5.24 9.27
N VAL A 3 -32.73 5.46 8.78
CA VAL A 3 -32.05 4.54 7.85
C VAL A 3 -30.67 4.31 8.43
N VAL A 4 -30.59 3.38 9.38
CA VAL A 4 -29.35 2.92 10.01
C VAL A 4 -29.32 1.41 9.87
N VAL A 5 -28.29 0.96 9.14
CA VAL A 5 -27.54 -0.29 9.30
C VAL A 5 -28.31 -1.59 9.17
N ILE A 6 -28.24 -2.16 7.96
CA ILE A 6 -28.01 -3.59 7.77
C ILE A 6 -26.89 -3.75 6.73
N ARG A 7 -25.62 -3.72 7.12
CA ARG A 7 -24.55 -4.26 6.27
C ARG A 7 -24.56 -5.78 6.41
N VAL A 8 -25.50 -6.41 5.70
CA VAL A 8 -25.38 -7.82 5.29
C VAL A 8 -24.04 -7.94 4.54
N SER A 9 -23.35 -9.06 4.65
CA SER A 9 -22.15 -9.36 3.86
C SER A 9 -22.52 -9.38 2.36
N LEU A 10 -22.46 -8.21 1.72
CA LEU A 10 -22.76 -8.05 0.29
C LEU A 10 -21.82 -8.97 -0.51
N SER A 11 -22.40 -9.74 -1.42
CA SER A 11 -21.67 -10.47 -2.45
C SER A 11 -20.77 -9.52 -3.26
N TYR A 12 -19.75 -10.03 -3.95
CA TYR A 12 -18.88 -9.15 -4.75
C TYR A 12 -19.66 -8.43 -5.85
N LYS A 13 -20.64 -9.11 -6.44
CA LYS A 13 -21.58 -8.51 -7.39
C LYS A 13 -22.37 -7.38 -6.74
N GLU A 14 -23.01 -7.64 -5.60
CA GLU A 14 -23.74 -6.59 -4.90
C GLU A 14 -22.84 -5.43 -4.48
N TYR A 15 -21.56 -5.68 -4.17
CA TYR A 15 -20.58 -4.62 -3.95
C TYR A 15 -20.31 -3.82 -5.22
N CYS A 16 -20.08 -4.46 -6.37
CA CYS A 16 -19.93 -3.77 -7.65
C CYS A 16 -21.19 -2.97 -7.98
N ASP A 17 -22.37 -3.57 -7.84
CA ASP A 17 -23.66 -2.94 -8.10
C ASP A 17 -23.95 -1.80 -7.11
N THR A 18 -23.62 -1.94 -5.82
CA THR A 18 -23.77 -0.85 -4.84
C THR A 18 -22.77 0.24 -5.04
N VAL A 19 -21.53 -0.04 -5.43
CA VAL A 19 -20.58 1.04 -5.75
C VAL A 19 -21.00 1.75 -7.04
N MET A 20 -21.46 1.01 -8.06
CA MET A 20 -22.07 1.56 -9.28
C MET A 20 -23.40 2.29 -9.01
N ALA A 21 -24.13 1.95 -7.95
CA ALA A 21 -25.41 2.58 -7.57
C ALA A 21 -25.23 3.70 -6.52
N GLU A 22 -24.18 3.67 -5.70
CA GLU A 22 -23.67 4.78 -4.89
C GLU A 22 -23.08 5.88 -5.79
N GLU A 23 -22.96 5.65 -7.10
CA GLU A 23 -22.85 6.72 -8.10
C GLU A 23 -24.18 7.51 -8.25
N THR A 24 -25.25 7.21 -7.49
CA THR A 24 -26.57 7.88 -7.59
C THR A 24 -27.12 8.66 -6.38
N PRO A 25 -26.48 8.85 -5.21
CA PRO A 25 -26.85 9.90 -4.27
C PRO A 25 -26.05 11.18 -4.56
N ALA A 26 -26.68 12.14 -5.25
CA ALA A 26 -26.22 13.51 -5.45
C ALA A 26 -24.71 13.70 -5.76
N GLN A 27 -24.24 13.11 -6.87
CA GLN A 27 -22.90 13.37 -7.43
C GLN A 27 -22.63 14.89 -7.55
N LYS A 28 -21.74 15.44 -6.72
CA LYS A 28 -21.33 16.85 -6.79
C LYS A 28 -20.17 17.01 -7.78
N PHE A 29 -20.49 17.17 -9.05
CA PHE A 29 -19.50 17.59 -10.04
C PHE A 29 -19.13 19.06 -9.83
N ILE A 30 -17.89 19.32 -9.42
CA ILE A 30 -17.42 20.70 -9.26
C ILE A 30 -16.87 21.23 -10.57
N LYS A 31 -17.39 22.39 -10.99
CA LYS A 31 -16.96 23.10 -12.19
C LYS A 31 -15.72 23.95 -11.91
N PRO A 32 -14.84 24.15 -12.92
CA PRO A 32 -13.72 25.08 -12.79
C PRO A 32 -14.17 26.48 -12.36
N GLY A 33 -13.41 27.11 -11.46
CA GLY A 33 -13.66 28.49 -11.04
C GLY A 33 -14.83 28.72 -10.07
N SER A 34 -15.41 27.67 -9.49
CA SER A 34 -16.57 27.76 -8.57
C SER A 34 -16.31 28.59 -7.30
N HIS A 35 -15.05 28.78 -6.90
CA HIS A 35 -14.65 29.45 -5.67
C HIS A 35 -13.72 30.65 -5.91
N LYS A 36 -13.96 31.35 -7.03
CA LYS A 36 -13.15 32.49 -7.46
C LYS A 36 -12.93 33.52 -6.34
N GLY A 37 -11.66 33.80 -6.04
CA GLY A 37 -11.25 34.84 -5.10
C GLY A 37 -11.12 34.41 -3.63
N LYS A 38 -11.46 33.16 -3.27
CA LYS A 38 -11.13 32.62 -1.93
C LYS A 38 -9.61 32.46 -1.78
N GLY A 39 -9.06 32.84 -0.61
CA GLY A 39 -7.64 32.68 -0.29
C GLY A 39 -7.34 31.37 0.45
N ILE A 40 -6.42 30.58 -0.08
CA ILE A 40 -5.94 29.31 0.52
C ILE A 40 -4.43 29.43 0.75
N ALA A 41 -3.91 28.94 1.87
CA ALA A 41 -2.47 28.77 2.03
C ALA A 41 -2.12 27.34 2.45
N VAL A 42 -0.99 26.84 1.95
CA VAL A 42 -0.44 25.53 2.28
C VAL A 42 0.93 25.67 2.92
N PHE A 43 1.18 24.89 3.97
CA PHE A 43 2.48 24.86 4.63
C PHE A 43 2.81 23.49 5.18
N THR A 44 4.11 23.20 5.22
CA THR A 44 4.66 21.99 5.84
C THR A 44 5.26 22.33 7.19
N SER A 45 5.01 21.50 8.20
CA SER A 45 5.52 21.70 9.55
C SER A 45 5.87 20.37 10.22
N GLY A 46 6.89 20.39 11.08
CA GLY A 46 7.41 19.20 11.73
C GLY A 46 8.56 18.57 10.95
N GLY A 47 8.84 17.29 11.22
CA GLY A 47 9.81 16.52 10.45
C GLY A 47 9.29 16.29 9.04
N ASP A 48 10.14 16.41 8.03
CA ASP A 48 9.77 16.15 6.65
C ASP A 48 9.55 14.66 6.41
N SER A 49 8.76 14.37 5.38
CA SER A 49 8.51 13.02 4.87
C SER A 49 8.36 13.06 3.35
N GLN A 50 8.74 11.97 2.69
CA GLN A 50 8.66 11.86 1.25
C GLN A 50 7.17 11.84 0.83
N GLY A 51 6.79 12.64 -0.17
CA GLY A 51 5.41 12.76 -0.63
C GLY A 51 4.71 14.05 -0.21
N MET A 52 5.26 14.81 0.74
CA MET A 52 4.75 16.16 1.09
C MET A 52 4.66 17.07 -0.14
N ASN A 53 5.65 17.01 -1.04
CA ASN A 53 5.64 17.79 -2.29
C ASN A 53 4.49 17.40 -3.24
N ALA A 54 4.06 16.13 -3.23
CA ALA A 54 2.91 15.69 -4.02
C ALA A 54 1.60 16.28 -3.46
N ALA A 55 1.46 16.31 -2.14
CA ALA A 55 0.34 16.95 -1.46
C ALA A 55 0.32 18.48 -1.70
N VAL A 56 1.45 19.18 -1.50
CA VAL A 56 1.57 20.61 -1.82
C VAL A 56 1.19 20.88 -3.27
N ARG A 57 1.69 20.08 -4.22
CA ARG A 57 1.35 20.20 -5.64
C ARG A 57 -0.16 20.08 -5.88
N ALA A 58 -0.80 19.09 -5.28
CA ALA A 58 -2.23 18.86 -5.46
C ALA A 58 -3.08 19.97 -4.87
N VAL A 59 -2.74 20.46 -3.67
CA VAL A 59 -3.43 21.61 -3.04
C VAL A 59 -3.36 22.84 -3.93
N VAL A 60 -2.17 23.16 -4.47
CA VAL A 60 -2.00 24.31 -5.37
C VAL A 60 -2.79 24.15 -6.66
N ARG A 61 -2.66 23.00 -7.34
CA ARG A 61 -3.33 22.80 -8.63
C ARG A 61 -4.84 22.72 -8.50
N MET A 62 -5.35 22.05 -7.46
CA MET A 62 -6.78 21.98 -7.18
C MET A 62 -7.34 23.35 -6.78
N GLY A 63 -6.66 24.09 -5.90
CA GLY A 63 -7.07 25.44 -5.53
C GLY A 63 -7.15 26.39 -6.73
N ILE A 64 -6.14 26.37 -7.61
CA ILE A 64 -6.14 27.18 -8.84
C ILE A 64 -7.28 26.74 -9.78
N TYR A 65 -7.51 25.44 -9.93
CA TYR A 65 -8.60 24.89 -10.74
C TYR A 65 -9.99 25.40 -10.26
N LEU A 66 -10.18 25.53 -8.95
CA LEU A 66 -11.40 26.09 -8.36
C LEU A 66 -11.46 27.63 -8.40
N GLY A 67 -10.42 28.30 -8.91
CA GLY A 67 -10.33 29.77 -9.00
C GLY A 67 -9.85 30.47 -7.73
N CYS A 68 -9.36 29.72 -6.74
CA CYS A 68 -8.81 30.26 -5.50
C CYS A 68 -7.44 30.90 -5.73
N ARG A 69 -7.09 31.87 -4.89
CA ARG A 69 -5.72 32.38 -4.76
C ARG A 69 -4.98 31.51 -3.76
N VAL A 70 -3.97 30.77 -4.21
CA VAL A 70 -3.23 29.83 -3.36
C VAL A 70 -1.88 30.42 -2.98
N TYR A 71 -1.47 30.27 -1.73
CA TYR A 71 -0.21 30.77 -1.20
C TYR A 71 0.63 29.65 -0.60
N PHE A 72 1.94 29.73 -0.76
CA PHE A 72 2.90 28.99 0.06
C PHE A 72 3.19 29.77 1.32
N ILE A 73 3.31 29.06 2.44
CA ILE A 73 3.98 29.60 3.63
C ILE A 73 5.28 28.82 3.80
N ARG A 74 6.40 29.52 3.62
CA ARG A 74 7.73 28.93 3.73
C ARG A 74 8.10 28.70 5.19
N GLU A 75 8.95 27.71 5.45
CA GLU A 75 9.48 27.43 6.80
C GLU A 75 8.39 27.18 7.88
N GLY A 76 7.22 26.69 7.46
CA GLY A 76 6.09 26.36 8.32
C GLY A 76 5.58 27.54 9.16
N TYR A 77 5.35 27.30 10.46
CA TYR A 77 4.84 28.33 11.37
C TYR A 77 5.77 29.54 11.49
N GLN A 78 7.09 29.36 11.31
CA GLN A 78 8.04 30.46 11.38
C GLN A 78 7.77 31.48 10.27
N GLY A 79 7.66 31.02 9.02
CA GLY A 79 7.34 31.94 7.93
C GLY A 79 5.95 32.52 8.00
N MET A 80 4.99 31.82 8.64
CA MET A 80 3.66 32.38 8.92
C MET A 80 3.75 33.61 9.84
N VAL A 81 4.57 33.52 10.89
CA VAL A 81 4.82 34.61 11.85
C VAL A 81 5.62 35.74 11.21
N ASP A 82 6.64 35.40 10.42
CA ASP A 82 7.51 36.39 9.78
C ASP A 82 6.80 37.18 8.68
N GLY A 83 5.93 36.52 7.91
CA GLY A 83 5.17 37.14 6.82
C GLY A 83 6.06 37.63 5.68
N GLY A 84 5.56 38.59 4.89
CA GLY A 84 6.30 39.18 3.78
C GLY A 84 6.71 38.16 2.73
N LYS A 85 8.02 38.04 2.46
CA LYS A 85 8.58 37.10 1.48
C LYS A 85 8.35 35.62 1.82
N ASN A 86 7.99 35.31 3.07
CA ASN A 86 7.71 33.94 3.47
C ASN A 86 6.29 33.49 3.11
N ILE A 87 5.41 34.40 2.68
CA ILE A 87 4.07 34.07 2.17
C ILE A 87 3.98 34.50 0.71
N GLU A 88 4.10 33.53 -0.20
CA GLU A 88 4.21 33.77 -1.64
C GLU A 88 3.00 33.21 -2.38
N GLU A 89 2.42 33.96 -3.31
CA GLU A 89 1.34 33.46 -4.16
C GLU A 89 1.88 32.38 -5.11
N ALA A 90 1.26 31.21 -5.09
CA ALA A 90 1.61 30.07 -5.91
C ALA A 90 0.98 30.19 -7.30
N THR A 91 1.71 29.69 -8.31
CA THR A 91 1.23 29.60 -9.68
C THR A 91 1.18 28.14 -10.11
N TRP A 92 0.56 27.86 -11.26
CA TRP A 92 0.59 26.51 -11.83
C TRP A 92 2.02 25.99 -12.06
N SER A 93 2.91 26.88 -12.50
CA SER A 93 4.31 26.58 -12.78
C SER A 93 5.14 26.41 -11.51
N SER A 94 4.81 27.08 -10.40
CA SER A 94 5.59 27.00 -9.14
C SER A 94 5.63 25.60 -8.52
N VAL A 95 4.63 24.76 -8.78
CA VAL A 95 4.59 23.34 -8.35
C VAL A 95 4.90 22.36 -9.48
N SER A 96 5.46 22.85 -10.59
CA SER A 96 5.93 21.96 -11.65
C SER A 96 7.22 21.26 -11.23
N CYS A 97 7.34 19.98 -11.57
CA CYS A 97 8.55 19.18 -11.31
C CYS A 97 8.95 19.03 -9.83
N ILE A 98 7.99 19.11 -8.89
CA ILE A 98 8.27 18.83 -7.47
C ILE A 98 7.79 17.44 -7.00
N ILE A 99 6.90 16.77 -7.75
CA ILE A 99 6.22 15.54 -7.32
C ILE A 99 7.16 14.38 -6.95
N HIS A 100 8.33 14.31 -7.57
CA HIS A 100 9.34 13.27 -7.37
C HIS A 100 10.43 13.67 -6.37
N ARG A 101 10.41 14.90 -5.86
CA ARG A 101 11.43 15.38 -4.93
C ARG A 101 11.09 14.92 -3.51
N GLY A 102 12.09 14.42 -2.80
CA GLY A 102 12.01 14.19 -1.36
C GLY A 102 11.86 15.49 -0.54
N GLY A 103 11.60 15.33 0.76
CA GLY A 103 11.42 16.43 1.70
C GLY A 103 10.28 17.39 1.33
N THR A 104 10.45 18.68 1.64
CA THR A 104 9.50 19.75 1.32
C THR A 104 10.18 20.93 0.62
N VAL A 105 9.68 21.33 -0.55
CA VAL A 105 10.21 22.48 -1.32
C VAL A 105 9.88 23.84 -0.71
N ILE A 106 8.95 23.88 0.25
CA ILE A 106 8.57 25.10 0.97
C ILE A 106 9.22 25.17 2.37
N GLY A 107 10.05 24.20 2.74
CA GLY A 107 10.76 24.20 4.01
C GLY A 107 9.87 23.91 5.22
N SER A 108 10.51 23.66 6.36
CA SER A 108 9.85 23.40 7.64
C SER A 108 10.78 23.79 8.77
N ALA A 109 10.37 24.74 9.61
CA ALA A 109 11.15 25.19 10.75
C ALA A 109 10.36 25.09 12.06
N ARG A 110 11.09 24.85 13.16
CA ARG A 110 10.51 24.97 14.51
C ARG A 110 10.30 26.44 14.82
N CYS A 111 9.09 26.80 15.25
CA CYS A 111 8.76 28.18 15.62
C CYS A 111 8.55 28.30 17.12
N LYS A 112 9.45 28.99 17.83
CA LYS A 112 9.27 29.32 19.26
C LYS A 112 8.23 30.41 19.44
N GLU A 113 8.25 31.43 18.59
CA GLU A 113 7.34 32.58 18.70
C GLU A 113 5.86 32.20 18.57
N PHE A 114 5.53 31.19 17.75
CA PHE A 114 4.14 30.72 17.58
C PHE A 114 3.57 30.05 18.84
N ARG A 115 4.42 29.63 19.79
CA ARG A 115 3.96 29.17 21.11
C ARG A 115 3.39 30.30 21.96
N GLU A 116 3.84 31.52 21.71
CA GLU A 116 3.35 32.72 22.37
C GLU A 116 2.18 33.34 21.61
N ARG A 117 1.20 33.88 22.34
CA ARG A 117 0.02 34.53 21.74
C ARG A 117 0.40 35.72 20.85
N ALA A 118 1.48 36.42 21.18
CA ALA A 118 1.99 37.53 20.37
C ALA A 118 2.42 37.07 18.97
N GLY A 119 3.11 35.93 18.87
CA GLY A 119 3.50 35.33 17.59
C GLY A 119 2.28 34.88 16.79
N ARG A 120 1.31 34.20 17.43
CA ARG A 120 0.05 33.82 16.77
C ARG A 120 -0.73 35.02 16.24
N ARG A 121 -0.80 36.11 17.00
CA ARG A 121 -1.45 37.36 16.55
C ARG A 121 -0.74 37.97 15.34
N LYS A 122 0.60 37.91 15.28
CA LYS A 122 1.39 38.37 14.14
C LYS A 122 1.11 37.50 12.90
N ALA A 123 1.08 36.18 13.06
CA ALA A 123 0.68 35.24 12.01
C ALA A 123 -0.74 35.52 11.49
N ALA A 124 -1.73 35.67 12.38
CA ALA A 124 -3.10 35.99 11.99
C ALA A 124 -3.19 37.31 11.21
N LYS A 125 -2.46 38.35 11.64
CA LYS A 125 -2.38 39.63 10.92
C LYS A 125 -1.85 39.44 9.49
N ASN A 126 -0.80 38.64 9.32
CA ASN A 126 -0.21 38.38 8.00
C ASN A 126 -1.21 37.67 7.06
N LEU A 127 -1.93 36.66 7.57
CA LEU A 127 -2.95 35.94 6.80
C LEU A 127 -4.12 36.85 6.40
N VAL A 128 -4.62 37.65 7.34
CA VAL A 128 -5.74 38.59 7.10
C VAL A 128 -5.37 39.65 6.07
N ASN A 129 -4.15 40.17 6.11
CA ASN A 129 -3.68 41.17 5.13
C ASN A 129 -3.66 40.64 3.69
N LEU A 130 -3.49 39.33 3.52
CA LEU A 130 -3.48 38.66 2.21
C LEU A 130 -4.84 38.05 1.85
N GLY A 131 -5.86 38.19 2.71
CA GLY A 131 -7.18 37.60 2.49
C GLY A 131 -7.20 36.07 2.59
N ILE A 132 -6.24 35.48 3.31
CA ILE A 132 -6.15 34.03 3.51
C ILE A 132 -7.06 33.64 4.67
N THR A 133 -8.10 32.84 4.39
CA THR A 133 -9.07 32.34 5.37
C THR A 133 -9.11 30.81 5.45
N ASN A 134 -8.32 30.12 4.63
CA ASN A 134 -8.29 28.67 4.53
C ASN A 134 -6.83 28.19 4.60
N LEU A 135 -6.54 27.25 5.49
CA LEU A 135 -5.20 26.69 5.67
C LEU A 135 -5.20 25.18 5.47
N VAL A 136 -4.25 24.70 4.67
CA VAL A 136 -3.87 23.30 4.60
C VAL A 136 -2.55 23.12 5.34
N VAL A 137 -2.57 22.27 6.36
CA VAL A 137 -1.38 21.96 7.19
C VAL A 137 -0.92 20.54 6.87
N ILE A 138 0.33 20.40 6.43
CA ILE A 138 0.94 19.10 6.15
C ILE A 138 2.02 18.83 7.21
N GLY A 139 1.81 17.84 8.06
CA GLY A 139 2.78 17.55 9.12
C GLY A 139 2.34 16.45 10.09
N GLY A 140 3.08 16.32 11.18
CA GLY A 140 2.76 15.38 12.25
C GLY A 140 1.68 15.88 13.21
N ASP A 141 1.35 15.03 14.18
CA ASP A 141 0.38 15.26 15.26
C ASP A 141 0.53 16.62 15.97
N GLY A 142 1.77 17.00 16.32
CA GLY A 142 2.04 18.26 17.00
C GLY A 142 1.72 19.50 16.14
N SER A 143 1.98 19.43 14.84
CA SER A 143 1.69 20.52 13.90
C SER A 143 0.18 20.68 13.69
N LEU A 144 -0.55 19.58 13.60
CA LEU A 144 -2.01 19.55 13.47
C LEU A 144 -2.70 20.09 14.74
N THR A 145 -2.21 19.70 15.91
CA THR A 145 -2.70 20.22 17.21
C THR A 145 -2.51 21.74 17.29
N GLY A 146 -1.32 22.23 16.91
CA GLY A 146 -1.04 23.67 16.89
C GLY A 146 -1.94 24.45 15.93
N ALA A 147 -2.35 23.82 14.82
CA ALA A 147 -3.25 24.43 13.85
C ALA A 147 -4.66 24.58 14.43
N ASN A 148 -5.18 23.54 15.09
CA ASN A 148 -6.51 23.61 15.72
C ASN A 148 -6.58 24.69 16.81
N LEU A 149 -5.56 24.76 17.69
CA LEU A 149 -5.47 25.82 18.70
C LEU A 149 -5.46 27.22 18.07
N PHE A 150 -4.80 27.36 16.92
CA PHE A 150 -4.78 28.62 16.19
C PHE A 150 -6.15 29.00 15.61
N LYS A 151 -6.92 28.02 15.13
CA LYS A 151 -8.31 28.22 14.67
C LYS A 151 -9.21 28.73 15.79
N GLU A 152 -9.22 28.07 16.95
CA GLU A 152 -10.05 28.43 18.11
C GLU A 152 -9.77 29.87 18.58
N GLU A 153 -8.52 30.32 18.53
CA GLU A 153 -8.18 31.70 18.85
C GLU A 153 -8.65 32.72 17.81
N CYS A 154 -8.78 32.31 16.54
CA CYS A 154 -9.17 33.17 15.41
C CYS A 154 -10.69 33.31 15.23
N GLU A 155 -11.50 32.35 15.72
CA GLU A 155 -12.97 32.35 15.61
C GLU A 155 -13.62 33.67 16.03
N LYS A 156 -13.00 34.39 16.97
CA LYS A 156 -13.49 35.67 17.48
C LYS A 156 -13.44 36.83 16.48
N TYR A 157 -12.70 36.72 15.37
CA TYR A 157 -12.37 37.88 14.52
C TYR A 157 -12.47 37.68 13.01
N LYS A 158 -12.62 36.44 12.52
CA LYS A 158 -12.96 36.00 11.15
C LYS A 158 -12.79 34.49 11.11
N GLN A 159 -13.68 33.77 10.44
CA GLN A 159 -13.62 32.30 10.38
C GLN A 159 -12.40 31.84 9.59
N LEU A 160 -11.54 31.06 10.25
CA LEU A 160 -10.39 30.38 9.68
C LEU A 160 -10.75 28.89 9.52
N HIS A 161 -10.69 28.38 8.29
CA HIS A 161 -10.90 26.95 8.05
C HIS A 161 -9.55 26.26 7.96
N ILE A 162 -9.45 25.09 8.59
CA ILE A 162 -8.21 24.30 8.65
C ILE A 162 -8.51 22.87 8.25
N VAL A 163 -7.69 22.36 7.35
CA VAL A 163 -7.63 20.94 7.03
C VAL A 163 -6.20 20.44 7.22
N GLY A 164 -6.08 19.33 7.94
CA GLY A 164 -4.82 18.64 8.19
C GLY A 164 -4.55 17.52 7.20
N LEU A 165 -3.29 17.36 6.82
CA LEU A 165 -2.75 16.19 6.13
C LEU A 165 -1.60 15.62 6.97
N VAL A 166 -1.61 14.31 7.21
CA VAL A 166 -0.60 13.68 8.06
C VAL A 166 0.64 13.32 7.26
N GLY A 167 1.67 14.16 7.36
CA GLY A 167 2.99 13.92 6.79
C GLY A 167 3.95 13.41 7.87
N SER A 168 4.16 12.10 7.91
CA SER A 168 5.03 11.41 8.86
C SER A 168 5.52 10.09 8.25
N ILE A 169 6.73 9.67 8.60
CA ILE A 169 7.23 8.32 8.26
C ILE A 169 6.77 7.28 9.28
N ASP A 170 6.46 7.71 10.51
CA ASP A 170 6.31 6.84 11.68
C ASP A 170 5.03 5.99 11.65
N ASN A 171 4.01 6.41 10.88
CA ASN A 171 2.65 5.87 10.86
C ASN A 171 2.01 5.78 12.26
N ASP A 172 2.25 6.79 13.09
CA ASP A 172 1.87 6.81 14.50
C ASP A 172 0.54 7.53 14.76
N PHE A 173 -0.11 8.08 13.73
CA PHE A 173 -1.35 8.85 13.82
C PHE A 173 -2.58 7.96 13.72
N CYS A 174 -3.39 7.91 14.78
CA CYS A 174 -4.61 7.10 14.80
C CYS A 174 -5.69 7.67 13.86
N GLY A 175 -6.36 6.80 13.10
CA GLY A 175 -7.41 7.17 12.16
C GLY A 175 -6.99 7.17 10.69
N THR A 176 -5.73 6.85 10.37
CA THR A 176 -5.27 6.61 8.99
C THR A 176 -4.60 5.24 8.87
N ASP A 177 -4.79 4.57 7.74
CA ASP A 177 -4.07 3.34 7.39
C ASP A 177 -2.58 3.58 7.14
N MET A 178 -2.28 4.71 6.49
CA MET A 178 -0.94 5.09 6.08
C MET A 178 -0.80 6.61 6.17
N THR A 179 0.29 7.08 6.77
CA THR A 179 0.70 8.49 6.71
C THR A 179 1.57 8.76 5.49
N ILE A 180 1.53 9.98 4.96
CA ILE A 180 2.33 10.37 3.79
C ILE A 180 3.82 10.27 4.14
N GLY A 181 4.52 9.33 3.50
CA GLY A 181 5.95 9.08 3.63
C GLY A 181 6.31 7.77 4.32
N THR A 182 5.36 7.08 4.95
CA THR A 182 5.63 5.78 5.59
C THR A 182 6.04 4.73 4.58
N ASP A 183 5.35 4.64 3.45
CA ASP A 183 5.67 3.65 2.42
C ASP A 183 7.07 3.93 1.82
N SER A 184 7.38 5.19 1.54
CA SER A 184 8.71 5.61 1.11
C SER A 184 9.80 5.27 2.13
N ALA A 185 9.55 5.45 3.42
CA ALA A 185 10.48 5.06 4.48
C ALA A 185 10.70 3.54 4.52
N LEU A 186 9.65 2.74 4.35
CA LEU A 186 9.76 1.28 4.22
C LEU A 186 10.62 0.89 3.02
N HIS A 187 10.49 1.56 1.87
CA HIS A 187 11.35 1.34 0.72
C HIS A 187 12.83 1.56 1.07
N ARG A 188 13.17 2.63 1.80
CA ARG A 188 14.55 2.92 2.22
C ARG A 188 15.09 1.87 3.20
N ILE A 189 14.25 1.41 4.13
CA ILE A 189 14.61 0.36 5.09
C ILE A 189 14.92 -0.94 4.36
N ILE A 190 14.03 -1.38 3.46
CA ILE A 190 14.18 -2.63 2.72
C ILE A 190 15.36 -2.58 1.76
N GLU A 191 15.59 -1.49 1.03
CA GLU A 191 16.78 -1.34 0.19
C GLU A 191 18.07 -1.48 1.01
N SER A 192 18.12 -0.85 2.19
CA SER A 192 19.29 -0.92 3.07
C SER A 192 19.51 -2.33 3.62
N ILE A 193 18.44 -3.04 3.99
CA ILE A 193 18.52 -4.42 4.47
C ILE A 193 18.95 -5.36 3.35
N ASP A 194 18.35 -5.26 2.16
CA ASP A 194 18.70 -6.10 1.01
C ASP A 194 20.18 -5.91 0.62
N ALA A 195 20.70 -4.68 0.69
CA ALA A 195 22.12 -4.41 0.48
C ALA A 195 23.01 -5.15 1.52
N ILE A 196 22.59 -5.16 2.79
CA ILE A 196 23.30 -5.82 3.89
C ILE A 196 23.20 -7.35 3.82
N VAL A 197 22.07 -7.89 3.37
CA VAL A 197 21.84 -9.34 3.24
C VAL A 197 22.97 -10.00 2.44
N SER A 198 23.42 -9.36 1.35
CA SER A 198 24.51 -9.87 0.51
C SER A 198 25.81 -10.11 1.30
N THR A 199 26.28 -9.13 2.07
CA THR A 199 27.50 -9.26 2.88
C THR A 199 27.30 -10.13 4.12
N ALA A 200 26.10 -10.10 4.70
CA ALA A 200 25.73 -10.93 5.85
C ALA A 200 25.80 -12.42 5.50
N TYR A 201 25.28 -12.80 4.33
CA TYR A 201 25.29 -14.17 3.83
C TYR A 201 26.71 -14.69 3.56
N SER A 202 27.58 -13.85 2.99
CA SER A 202 28.97 -14.21 2.68
C SER A 202 29.78 -14.53 3.94
N HIS A 203 29.63 -13.74 5.00
CA HIS A 203 30.43 -13.87 6.22
C HIS A 203 29.72 -14.61 7.37
N GLN A 204 28.53 -15.15 7.12
CA GLN A 204 27.71 -15.79 8.14
C GLN A 204 27.46 -14.90 9.37
N ARG A 205 27.13 -13.63 9.19
CA ARG A 205 27.05 -12.63 10.26
C ARG A 205 25.64 -12.43 10.81
N THR A 206 25.58 -11.85 12.00
CA THR A 206 24.34 -11.35 12.61
C THR A 206 24.32 -9.83 12.49
N PHE A 207 23.25 -9.28 11.95
CA PHE A 207 23.06 -7.83 11.79
C PHE A 207 21.92 -7.34 12.66
N ILE A 208 22.18 -6.25 13.38
CA ILE A 208 21.20 -5.53 14.18
C ILE A 208 20.90 -4.21 13.47
N MET A 209 19.67 -4.07 12.99
CA MET A 209 19.19 -2.95 12.19
C MET A 209 18.34 -2.02 13.07
N GLU A 210 18.83 -0.82 13.35
CA GLU A 210 18.05 0.19 14.06
C GLU A 210 17.21 1.03 13.08
N VAL A 211 15.90 1.05 13.32
CA VAL A 211 14.86 1.61 12.43
C VAL A 211 14.11 2.73 13.16
N MET A 212 13.80 3.81 12.43
CA MET A 212 13.04 4.94 12.97
C MET A 212 11.56 4.56 13.22
N GLY A 213 10.84 5.41 13.94
CA GLY A 213 9.42 5.23 14.22
C GLY A 213 8.94 5.97 15.47
N ARG A 214 9.81 6.75 16.11
CA ARG A 214 9.63 7.45 17.38
C ARG A 214 9.19 6.50 18.49
N HIS A 215 7.90 6.46 18.77
CA HIS A 215 7.26 5.58 19.77
C HIS A 215 6.32 4.58 19.10
N CYS A 216 6.47 4.37 17.79
CA CYS A 216 5.72 3.42 16.99
C CYS A 216 6.64 2.36 16.37
N GLY A 217 6.25 1.11 16.50
CA GLY A 217 6.95 -0.03 15.91
C GLY A 217 6.52 -0.38 14.49
N TYR A 218 5.65 0.41 13.83
CA TYR A 218 5.06 0.02 12.54
C TYR A 218 6.12 -0.24 11.46
N LEU A 219 7.08 0.69 11.30
CA LEU A 219 8.18 0.53 10.35
C LEU A 219 9.01 -0.73 10.64
N ALA A 220 9.41 -0.93 11.90
CA ALA A 220 10.19 -2.09 12.32
C ALA A 220 9.43 -3.42 12.11
N LEU A 221 8.14 -3.46 12.44
CA LEU A 221 7.30 -4.64 12.32
C LEU A 221 7.08 -5.03 10.84
N VAL A 222 6.71 -4.06 9.99
CA VAL A 222 6.50 -4.33 8.57
C VAL A 222 7.82 -4.68 7.89
N ALA A 223 8.92 -3.99 8.23
CA ALA A 223 10.24 -4.33 7.73
C ALA A 223 10.63 -5.77 8.10
N ALA A 224 10.37 -6.19 9.34
CA ALA A 224 10.67 -7.54 9.82
C ALA A 224 9.95 -8.63 9.02
N ILE A 225 8.69 -8.39 8.64
CA ILE A 225 7.92 -9.29 7.77
C ILE A 225 8.53 -9.32 6.37
N CYS A 226 8.89 -8.16 5.83
CA CYS A 226 9.38 -7.99 4.46
C CYS A 226 10.82 -8.46 4.23
N CYS A 227 11.64 -8.59 5.29
CA CYS A 227 13.02 -9.05 5.18
C CYS A 227 13.29 -10.39 5.89
N GLU A 228 12.24 -11.07 6.36
CA GLU A 228 12.37 -12.32 7.10
C GLU A 228 13.22 -12.20 8.38
N ALA A 229 13.08 -11.11 9.13
CA ALA A 229 13.87 -10.89 10.34
C ALA A 229 13.63 -11.97 11.40
N ASP A 230 14.72 -12.49 11.99
CA ASP A 230 14.70 -13.49 13.04
C ASP A 230 14.07 -12.95 14.33
N TYR A 231 14.30 -11.67 14.65
CA TYR A 231 13.73 -11.02 15.82
C TYR A 231 13.43 -9.54 15.56
N VAL A 232 12.33 -9.04 16.14
CA VAL A 232 11.97 -7.62 16.12
C VAL A 232 11.71 -7.12 17.53
N PHE A 233 12.22 -5.95 17.86
CA PHE A 233 11.92 -5.22 19.08
C PHE A 233 11.06 -4.01 18.74
N ILE A 234 9.81 -4.00 19.22
CA ILE A 234 8.86 -2.90 19.04
C ILE A 234 8.27 -2.47 20.38
N PRO A 235 7.93 -1.18 20.54
CA PRO A 235 7.45 -0.68 21.82
C PRO A 235 6.00 -1.09 22.15
N GLU A 236 5.17 -1.44 21.16
CA GLU A 236 3.81 -1.92 21.39
C GLU A 236 3.75 -3.38 21.83
N TRP A 237 4.80 -4.16 21.57
CA TRP A 237 4.92 -5.55 22.01
C TRP A 237 6.29 -5.77 22.67
N PRO A 238 6.50 -5.17 23.86
CA PRO A 238 7.79 -5.24 24.53
C PRO A 238 8.05 -6.65 25.05
N PRO A 239 9.28 -7.16 24.92
CA PRO A 239 9.60 -8.50 25.34
C PRO A 239 9.74 -8.61 26.86
N GLU A 240 9.61 -9.83 27.37
CA GLU A 240 9.80 -10.15 28.79
C GLU A 240 11.26 -10.03 29.23
N GLN A 241 11.54 -9.98 30.54
CA GLN A 241 12.90 -9.81 31.06
C GLN A 241 13.88 -10.90 30.63
N ASP A 242 13.40 -12.09 30.31
CA ASP A 242 14.18 -13.21 29.79
C ASP A 242 14.44 -13.12 28.28
N TRP A 243 14.13 -11.99 27.63
CA TRP A 243 14.39 -11.75 26.21
C TRP A 243 15.83 -12.06 25.78
N PRO A 244 16.90 -11.82 26.58
CA PRO A 244 18.25 -12.16 26.15
C PRO A 244 18.41 -13.66 25.92
N ILE A 245 17.76 -14.49 26.76
CA ILE A 245 17.79 -15.95 26.65
C ILE A 245 16.95 -16.40 25.46
N LYS A 246 15.73 -15.87 25.32
CA LYS A 246 14.83 -16.18 24.21
C LYS A 246 15.44 -15.82 22.85
N LEU A 247 16.07 -14.64 22.75
CA LEU A 247 16.79 -14.21 21.56
C LEU A 247 17.92 -15.18 21.24
N CYS A 248 18.80 -15.47 22.20
CA CYS A 248 19.95 -16.32 21.96
C CYS A 248 19.55 -17.75 21.54
N LYS A 249 18.53 -18.31 22.19
CA LYS A 249 17.97 -19.61 21.84
C LYS A 249 17.46 -19.62 20.40
N LYS A 250 16.70 -18.59 20.01
CA LYS A 250 16.14 -18.47 18.67
C LYS A 250 17.23 -18.37 17.59
N LEU A 251 18.19 -17.47 17.76
CA LEU A 251 19.29 -17.30 16.81
C LEU A 251 20.12 -18.59 16.64
N LEU A 252 20.39 -19.30 17.74
CA LEU A 252 21.09 -20.57 17.69
C LEU A 252 20.30 -21.63 16.92
N GLN A 253 18.98 -21.71 17.13
CA GLN A 253 18.11 -22.64 16.43
C GLN A 253 18.06 -22.35 14.93
N GLU A 254 17.91 -21.08 14.51
CA GLU A 254 17.95 -20.70 13.10
C GLU A 254 19.27 -21.14 12.44
N ARG A 255 20.41 -20.89 13.11
CA ARG A 255 21.73 -21.34 12.64
C ARG A 255 21.83 -22.86 12.48
N LEU A 256 21.30 -23.62 13.44
CA LEU A 256 21.27 -25.09 13.38
C LEU A 256 20.40 -25.62 12.24
N THR A 257 19.38 -24.88 11.81
CA THR A 257 18.56 -25.22 10.63
C THR A 257 19.22 -24.86 9.29
N GLY A 258 20.46 -24.35 9.31
CA GLY A 258 21.24 -24.02 8.11
C GLY A 258 21.13 -22.55 7.69
N GLN A 259 20.43 -21.71 8.46
CA GLN A 259 20.36 -20.27 8.21
C GLN A 259 21.77 -19.67 8.34
N ARG A 260 22.26 -19.00 7.31
CA ARG A 260 23.61 -18.42 7.30
C ARG A 260 23.66 -17.00 7.87
N LEU A 261 22.56 -16.28 7.82
CA LEU A 261 22.46 -14.87 8.24
C LEU A 261 21.41 -14.74 9.34
N ASN A 262 21.63 -13.85 10.30
CA ASN A 262 20.55 -13.43 11.20
C ASN A 262 20.35 -11.93 11.10
N ILE A 263 19.10 -11.49 11.02
CA ILE A 263 18.67 -10.09 11.01
C ILE A 263 17.80 -9.86 12.23
N ILE A 264 18.21 -8.90 13.05
CA ILE A 264 17.45 -8.42 14.20
C ILE A 264 17.08 -6.98 13.92
N ILE A 265 15.79 -6.64 13.99
CA ILE A 265 15.33 -5.26 13.83
C ILE A 265 15.00 -4.68 15.19
N VAL A 266 15.48 -3.47 15.46
CA VAL A 266 15.24 -2.73 16.70
C VAL A 266 14.60 -1.39 16.34
N ALA A 267 13.36 -1.17 16.76
CA ALA A 267 12.74 0.16 16.67
C ALA A 267 13.46 1.14 17.61
N GLU A 268 13.65 2.39 17.20
CA GLU A 268 14.32 3.41 18.02
C GLU A 268 13.62 3.63 19.39
N GLY A 269 12.31 3.42 19.44
CA GLY A 269 11.52 3.49 20.66
C GLY A 269 11.42 2.20 21.47
N ALA A 270 12.15 1.14 21.12
CA ALA A 270 12.00 -0.17 21.76
C ALA A 270 12.28 -0.15 23.27
N VAL A 271 11.37 -0.78 24.03
CA VAL A 271 11.46 -0.92 25.49
C VAL A 271 11.16 -2.36 25.91
N ASP A 272 11.57 -2.73 27.12
CA ASP A 272 11.11 -3.96 27.77
C ASP A 272 9.82 -3.72 28.59
N ARG A 273 9.27 -4.79 29.19
CA ARG A 273 8.06 -4.69 30.03
C ARG A 273 8.23 -3.85 31.30
N ASN A 274 9.45 -3.56 31.73
CA ASN A 274 9.69 -2.64 32.85
C ASN A 274 9.63 -1.18 32.41
N GLY A 275 9.77 -0.92 31.11
CA GLY A 275 9.90 0.41 30.52
C GLY A 275 11.36 0.79 30.26
N ASP A 276 12.30 -0.15 30.45
CA ASP A 276 13.72 0.13 30.22
C ASP A 276 14.01 0.08 28.71
N PRO A 277 14.76 1.06 28.16
CA PRO A 277 15.11 1.06 26.75
C PRO A 277 15.89 -0.20 26.32
N ILE A 278 15.54 -0.74 25.15
CA ILE A 278 16.29 -1.79 24.47
C ILE A 278 17.02 -1.16 23.28
N THR A 279 18.28 -0.80 23.48
CA THR A 279 19.12 -0.23 22.42
C THR A 279 19.76 -1.31 21.55
N ALA A 280 20.11 -0.97 20.30
CA ALA A 280 20.84 -1.88 19.41
C ALA A 280 22.15 -2.37 20.04
N ASP A 281 22.86 -1.52 20.79
CA ASP A 281 24.07 -1.89 21.54
C ASP A 281 23.81 -2.91 22.66
N LYS A 282 22.68 -2.80 23.38
CA LYS A 282 22.29 -3.76 24.41
C LYS A 282 22.06 -5.14 23.80
N VAL A 283 21.38 -5.19 22.65
CA VAL A 283 21.17 -6.42 21.87
C VAL A 283 22.50 -6.98 21.37
N HIS A 284 23.38 -6.12 20.83
CA HIS A 284 24.71 -6.51 20.36
C HIS A 284 25.53 -7.19 21.46
N LYS A 285 25.62 -6.57 22.64
CA LYS A 285 26.34 -7.14 23.80
C LYS A 285 25.82 -8.53 24.16
N VAL A 286 24.49 -8.69 24.22
CA VAL A 286 23.86 -9.98 24.53
C VAL A 286 24.27 -11.05 23.52
N VAL A 287 24.22 -10.75 22.22
CA VAL A 287 24.54 -11.73 21.17
C VAL A 287 26.03 -12.10 21.19
N VAL A 288 26.92 -11.11 21.35
CA VAL A 288 28.37 -11.35 21.38
C VAL A 288 28.80 -12.10 22.64
N GLU A 289 28.34 -11.70 23.82
CA GLU A 289 28.73 -12.33 25.08
C GLU A 289 28.19 -13.76 25.22
N LYS A 290 26.95 -14.02 24.78
CA LYS A 290 26.30 -15.32 24.97
C LYS A 290 26.48 -16.29 23.80
N LEU A 291 26.55 -15.81 22.56
CA LEU A 291 26.63 -16.66 21.37
C LEU A 291 27.97 -16.57 20.63
N GLN A 292 28.82 -15.57 20.95
CA GLN A 292 30.10 -15.34 20.27
C GLN A 292 29.97 -15.22 18.74
N GLN A 293 28.82 -14.76 18.24
CA GLN A 293 28.58 -14.54 16.82
C GLN A 293 29.18 -13.21 16.36
N ASP A 294 29.77 -13.18 15.16
CA ASP A 294 30.23 -11.94 14.54
C ASP A 294 29.03 -11.04 14.21
N THR A 295 28.81 -10.05 15.08
CA THR A 295 27.61 -9.22 15.09
C THR A 295 27.95 -7.78 14.70
N ARG A 296 27.10 -7.14 13.89
CA ARG A 296 27.26 -5.74 13.49
C ARG A 296 25.98 -4.95 13.73
N VAL A 297 26.12 -3.74 14.25
CA VAL A 297 25.02 -2.79 14.40
C VAL A 297 25.04 -1.85 13.19
N THR A 298 23.87 -1.61 12.61
CA THR A 298 23.67 -0.61 11.57
C THR A 298 22.49 0.27 11.94
N VAL A 299 22.78 1.54 12.23
CA VAL A 299 21.78 2.57 12.46
C VAL A 299 21.48 3.24 11.13
N LEU A 300 20.29 3.00 10.57
CA LEU A 300 19.91 3.57 9.28
C LEU A 300 19.81 5.10 9.37
N GLY A 301 19.28 5.62 10.47
CA GLY A 301 19.11 7.05 10.70
C GLY A 301 18.28 7.72 9.60
N HIS A 302 18.68 8.92 9.19
CA HIS A 302 17.87 9.81 8.33
C HIS A 302 17.78 9.38 6.86
N VAL A 303 18.47 8.32 6.43
CA VAL A 303 18.24 7.74 5.09
C VAL A 303 16.77 7.33 4.91
N GLN A 304 16.08 7.04 6.02
CA GLN A 304 14.67 6.69 6.06
C GLN A 304 13.73 7.87 5.77
N ARG A 305 14.18 9.12 5.96
CA ARG A 305 13.44 10.35 5.64
C ARG A 305 13.78 10.92 4.26
N GLY A 306 14.95 10.57 3.74
CA GLY A 306 15.47 11.06 2.46
C GLY A 306 15.04 10.24 1.24
N GLY A 307 15.45 10.69 0.06
CA GLY A 307 15.17 10.02 -1.21
C GLY A 307 13.86 10.46 -1.87
N ASN A 308 13.61 9.92 -3.06
CA ASN A 308 12.40 10.20 -3.82
C ASN A 308 11.21 9.44 -3.21
N PRO A 309 9.98 10.00 -3.24
CA PRO A 309 8.80 9.30 -2.75
C PRO A 309 8.45 8.10 -3.64
N SER A 310 7.90 7.06 -3.03
CA SER A 310 7.32 5.90 -3.72
C SER A 310 6.11 6.32 -4.57
N ALA A 311 5.70 5.46 -5.51
CA ALA A 311 4.50 5.69 -6.30
C ALA A 311 3.26 5.84 -5.41
N PHE A 312 3.15 5.03 -4.36
CA PHE A 312 2.07 5.08 -3.39
C PHE A 312 1.98 6.44 -2.70
N ASP A 313 3.07 6.94 -2.11
CA ASP A 313 3.05 8.23 -1.39
C ASP A 313 2.79 9.43 -2.32
N ARG A 314 3.18 9.34 -3.59
CA ARG A 314 2.85 10.37 -4.59
C ARG A 314 1.35 10.40 -4.88
N VAL A 315 0.74 9.23 -5.09
CA VAL A 315 -0.70 9.10 -5.36
C VAL A 315 -1.49 9.50 -4.12
N LEU A 316 -1.09 9.02 -2.95
CA LEU A 316 -1.69 9.37 -1.66
C LEU A 316 -1.68 10.88 -1.44
N GLY A 317 -0.53 11.53 -1.60
CA GLY A 317 -0.40 12.98 -1.49
C GLY A 317 -1.28 13.71 -2.51
N CYS A 318 -1.37 13.22 -3.76
CA CYS A 318 -2.22 13.84 -4.77
C CYS A 318 -3.71 13.78 -4.40
N ARG A 319 -4.19 12.62 -3.93
CA ARG A 319 -5.58 12.40 -3.52
C ARG A 319 -5.93 13.23 -2.30
N MET A 320 -5.12 13.12 -1.23
CA MET A 320 -5.32 13.87 0.01
C MET A 320 -5.24 15.39 -0.19
N GLY A 321 -4.31 15.86 -1.01
CA GLY A 321 -4.16 17.29 -1.29
C GLY A 321 -5.34 17.89 -2.05
N ALA A 322 -5.90 17.15 -3.01
CA ALA A 322 -7.13 17.56 -3.70
C ALA A 322 -8.33 17.58 -2.75
N GLU A 323 -8.50 16.51 -1.98
CA GLU A 323 -9.59 16.35 -1.01
C GLU A 323 -9.53 17.41 0.10
N ALA A 324 -8.34 17.82 0.53
CA ALA A 324 -8.18 18.89 1.51
C ALA A 324 -8.69 20.24 0.99
N VAL A 325 -8.51 20.53 -0.30
CA VAL A 325 -9.06 21.75 -0.91
C VAL A 325 -10.58 21.67 -0.96
N MET A 326 -11.14 20.51 -1.32
CA MET A 326 -12.59 20.28 -1.34
C MET A 326 -13.19 20.51 0.05
N ALA A 327 -12.62 19.88 1.08
CA ALA A 327 -13.05 20.05 2.47
C ALA A 327 -13.05 21.52 2.91
N LEU A 328 -12.04 22.31 2.52
CA LEU A 328 -12.00 23.74 2.81
C LEU A 328 -13.08 24.54 2.07
N MET A 329 -13.41 24.15 0.84
CA MET A 329 -14.39 24.88 0.03
C MET A 329 -15.83 24.63 0.48
N GLU A 330 -16.08 23.46 1.06
CA GLU A 330 -17.35 23.06 1.67
C GLU A 330 -17.50 23.48 3.13
N ALA A 331 -16.40 23.89 3.78
CA ALA A 331 -16.41 24.29 5.17
C ALA A 331 -17.36 25.47 5.42
N THR A 332 -18.13 25.35 6.50
CA THR A 332 -19.03 26.37 7.04
C THR A 332 -18.45 26.92 8.35
N PRO A 333 -18.97 28.05 8.86
CA PRO A 333 -18.74 28.53 10.23
C PRO A 333 -18.60 27.45 11.30
N ASP A 334 -19.50 26.47 11.29
CA ASP A 334 -19.65 25.47 12.34
C ASP A 334 -18.85 24.19 12.04
N THR A 335 -18.19 24.13 10.88
CA THR A 335 -17.38 22.97 10.50
C THR A 335 -16.12 22.91 11.35
N GLU A 336 -15.98 21.84 12.12
CA GLU A 336 -14.78 21.56 12.91
C GLU A 336 -13.54 21.35 12.02
N ALA A 337 -12.34 21.50 12.59
CA ALA A 337 -11.13 21.19 11.84
C ALA A 337 -11.05 19.68 11.59
N CYS A 338 -10.82 19.28 10.34
CA CYS A 338 -10.70 17.89 9.97
C CYS A 338 -9.30 17.54 9.48
N VAL A 339 -9.00 16.24 9.46
CA VAL A 339 -7.81 15.65 8.85
C VAL A 339 -8.26 14.73 7.72
N VAL A 340 -7.61 14.82 6.57
CA VAL A 340 -7.84 13.86 5.47
C VAL A 340 -6.96 12.64 5.71
N THR A 341 -7.58 11.47 5.82
CA THR A 341 -6.91 10.19 6.09
C THR A 341 -7.25 9.16 5.02
N LEU A 342 -6.55 8.02 5.09
CA LEU A 342 -6.83 6.86 4.24
C LEU A 342 -7.54 5.79 5.08
N ASP A 343 -8.70 5.34 4.62
CA ASP A 343 -9.43 4.18 5.17
C ASP A 343 -9.77 3.23 4.02
N GLY A 344 -9.13 2.06 3.98
CA GLY A 344 -9.46 1.01 3.00
C GLY A 344 -9.43 1.50 1.56
N ASN A 345 -8.32 2.12 1.18
CA ASN A 345 -8.10 2.68 -0.16
C ASN A 345 -9.03 3.85 -0.55
N GLN A 346 -9.82 4.38 0.39
CA GLN A 346 -10.65 5.57 0.21
C GLN A 346 -10.11 6.74 1.05
N ALA A 347 -10.16 7.95 0.49
CA ALA A 347 -9.87 9.16 1.25
C ALA A 347 -11.09 9.49 2.11
N VAL A 348 -10.89 9.76 3.40
CA VAL A 348 -11.96 10.10 4.34
C VAL A 348 -11.59 11.34 5.15
N ARG A 349 -12.59 12.08 5.62
CA ARG A 349 -12.39 13.27 6.46
C ARG A 349 -12.78 12.92 7.89
N LEU A 350 -11.82 13.03 8.81
CA LEU A 350 -12.03 12.73 10.23
C LEU A 350 -11.86 13.99 11.10
N PRO A 351 -12.57 14.11 12.23
CA PRO A 351 -12.35 15.20 13.18
C PRO A 351 -10.91 15.19 13.71
N LEU A 352 -10.19 16.30 13.54
CA LEU A 352 -8.76 16.38 13.82
C LEU A 352 -8.45 16.08 15.29
N MET A 353 -9.20 16.69 16.20
CA MET A 353 -8.94 16.56 17.64
C MET A 353 -9.24 15.17 18.17
N GLU A 354 -10.17 14.45 17.57
CA GLU A 354 -10.46 13.06 17.95
C GLU A 354 -9.30 12.13 17.58
N CYS A 355 -8.77 12.25 16.36
CA CYS A 355 -7.57 11.51 15.95
C CYS A 355 -6.35 11.81 16.84
N VAL A 356 -6.15 13.08 17.20
CA VAL A 356 -5.08 13.50 18.12
C VAL A 356 -5.27 12.89 19.51
N ARG A 357 -6.50 12.87 20.03
CA ARG A 357 -6.83 12.27 21.33
C ARG A 357 -6.54 10.77 21.34
N ARG A 358 -7.00 10.04 20.32
CA ARG A 358 -6.69 8.60 20.15
C ARG A 358 -5.20 8.32 20.06
N THR A 359 -4.44 9.19 19.37
CA THR A 359 -2.98 9.07 19.27
C THR A 359 -2.29 9.23 20.63
N LYS A 360 -2.75 10.18 21.46
CA LYS A 360 -2.24 10.34 22.84
C LYS A 360 -2.60 9.17 23.74
N ALA A 361 -3.79 8.59 23.57
CA ALA A 361 -4.23 7.43 24.32
C ALA A 361 -3.30 6.21 24.14
N VAL A 362 -2.64 6.06 22.97
CA VAL A 362 -1.62 5.02 22.76
C VAL A 362 -0.44 5.22 23.71
N ALA A 363 0.08 6.44 23.80
CA ALA A 363 1.21 6.75 24.68
C ALA A 363 0.84 6.55 26.16
N GLU A 364 -0.38 6.93 26.55
CA GLU A 364 -0.92 6.68 27.89
C GLU A 364 -1.04 5.18 28.19
N ALA A 365 -1.61 4.39 27.26
CA ALA A 365 -1.72 2.94 27.39
C ALA A 365 -0.34 2.28 27.58
N MET A 366 0.66 2.71 26.82
CA MET A 366 2.04 2.22 26.97
C MET A 366 2.67 2.65 28.31
N ALA A 367 2.42 3.88 28.77
CA ALA A 367 2.93 4.38 30.05
C ALA A 367 2.37 3.59 31.24
N VAL A 368 1.09 3.21 31.20
CA VAL A 368 0.46 2.35 32.22
C VAL A 368 0.70 0.85 31.99
N LYS A 369 1.54 0.48 31.02
CA LYS A 369 1.92 -0.90 30.66
C LYS A 369 0.75 -1.77 30.19
N ASN A 370 -0.28 -1.16 29.61
CA ASN A 370 -1.38 -1.85 28.94
C ASN A 370 -1.07 -2.03 27.45
N TRP A 371 -0.21 -3.01 27.15
CA TRP A 371 0.29 -3.29 25.80
C TRP A 371 -0.78 -3.78 24.84
N ASP A 372 -1.76 -4.56 25.34
CA ASP A 372 -2.85 -5.09 24.52
C ASP A 372 -3.72 -3.94 23.99
N LEU A 373 -4.05 -2.97 24.84
CA LEU A 373 -4.75 -1.75 24.43
C LEU A 373 -3.92 -0.90 23.46
N ALA A 374 -2.60 -0.78 23.68
CA ALA A 374 -1.73 -0.04 22.76
C ALA A 374 -1.74 -0.63 21.34
N VAL A 375 -1.69 -1.96 21.21
CA VAL A 375 -1.81 -2.67 19.92
C VAL A 375 -3.18 -2.43 19.29
N GLN A 376 -4.26 -2.51 20.08
CA GLN A 376 -5.62 -2.27 19.58
C GLN A 376 -5.81 -0.84 19.07
N LEU A 377 -5.28 0.16 19.79
CA LEU A 377 -5.37 1.57 19.43
C LEU A 377 -4.57 1.93 18.16
N ARG A 378 -3.49 1.19 17.85
CA ARG A 378 -2.79 1.30 16.55
C ARG A 378 -3.64 0.82 15.37
N GLY A 379 -4.67 0.03 15.63
CA GLY A 379 -5.65 -0.42 14.66
C GLY A 379 -5.38 -1.82 14.09
N LYS A 380 -6.41 -2.36 13.44
CA LYS A 380 -6.48 -3.74 12.93
C LYS A 380 -5.35 -4.10 11.96
N GLY A 381 -4.85 -3.13 11.19
CA GLY A 381 -3.73 -3.33 10.28
C GLY A 381 -2.43 -3.66 11.02
N PHE A 382 -2.15 -2.96 12.12
CA PHE A 382 -0.99 -3.18 12.99
C PHE A 382 -1.10 -4.53 13.71
N GLU A 383 -2.24 -4.80 14.32
CA GLU A 383 -2.52 -6.06 15.01
C GLU A 383 -2.31 -7.27 14.08
N ARG A 384 -2.89 -7.22 12.87
CA ARG A 384 -2.72 -8.29 11.87
C ARG A 384 -1.26 -8.48 11.43
N ASN A 385 -0.50 -7.39 11.28
CA ASN A 385 0.94 -7.48 11.01
C ASN A 385 1.66 -8.21 12.16
N LEU A 386 1.34 -7.85 13.40
CA LEU A 386 1.97 -8.42 14.59
C LEU A 386 1.65 -9.91 14.74
N GLU A 387 0.41 -10.31 14.49
CA GLU A 387 -0.02 -11.71 14.45
C GLU A 387 0.72 -12.50 13.36
N THR A 388 0.78 -11.95 12.15
CA THR A 388 1.49 -12.56 11.02
C THR A 388 2.97 -12.75 11.35
N TYR A 389 3.62 -11.74 11.93
CA TYR A 389 5.00 -11.84 12.39
C TYR A 389 5.19 -12.91 13.48
N LYS A 390 4.33 -12.93 14.51
CA LYS A 390 4.36 -13.93 15.58
C LYS A 390 4.18 -15.36 15.07
N MET A 391 3.46 -15.54 13.97
CA MET A 391 3.23 -16.84 13.33
C MET A 391 4.45 -17.28 12.52
N LEU A 392 4.92 -16.42 11.60
CA LEU A 392 5.98 -16.76 10.63
C LEU A 392 7.38 -16.90 11.23
N THR A 393 7.58 -16.37 12.44
CA THR A 393 8.88 -16.36 13.11
C THR A 393 9.03 -17.48 14.14
N ARG A 394 8.06 -18.41 14.22
CA ARG A 394 8.18 -19.63 15.02
C ARG A 394 9.05 -20.63 14.28
N LEU A 395 9.99 -21.22 15.01
CA LEU A 395 11.05 -22.09 14.47
C LEU A 395 10.61 -23.54 14.20
N LYS A 396 9.55 -24.00 14.86
CA LYS A 396 9.01 -25.36 14.75
C LYS A 396 7.50 -25.33 14.97
N ALA A 397 6.81 -26.32 14.42
CA ALA A 397 5.49 -26.72 14.91
C ALA A 397 5.58 -26.99 16.42
N PRO A 398 4.54 -26.70 17.23
CA PRO A 398 4.54 -27.07 18.64
C PRO A 398 4.81 -28.58 18.77
N ASP A 399 5.75 -28.99 19.64
CA ASP A 399 5.91 -30.40 19.97
C ASP A 399 4.60 -30.88 20.63
N LEU A 400 3.79 -31.63 19.87
CA LEU A 400 2.50 -32.15 20.33
C LEU A 400 2.64 -33.14 21.49
N ASP A 401 3.83 -33.68 21.73
CA ASP A 401 4.08 -34.72 22.74
C ASP A 401 4.58 -34.19 24.10
N HIS A 402 4.86 -32.88 24.26
CA HIS A 402 5.59 -32.41 25.46
C HIS A 402 4.95 -31.29 26.30
N ASP A 403 3.76 -30.79 25.99
CA ASP A 403 3.14 -29.69 26.76
C ASP A 403 1.78 -30.06 27.39
N ALA A 404 1.74 -31.19 28.12
CA ALA A 404 0.58 -31.56 28.93
C ALA A 404 0.49 -30.79 30.28
N ASN A 405 1.53 -30.06 30.71
CA ASN A 405 1.59 -29.48 32.07
C ASN A 405 2.29 -28.11 32.15
N LYS A 406 1.85 -27.12 31.37
CA LYS A 406 2.22 -25.71 31.64
C LYS A 406 1.00 -24.81 31.73
N GLU A 407 0.39 -24.81 32.91
CA GLU A 407 -0.30 -23.63 33.44
C GLU A 407 0.72 -22.50 33.63
N VAL A 408 0.92 -21.68 32.60
CA VAL A 408 1.59 -20.39 32.77
C VAL A 408 0.51 -19.34 33.05
N SER A 409 0.38 -18.99 34.33
CA SER A 409 -0.27 -17.78 34.83
C SER A 409 -1.70 -17.50 34.35
N GLY A 410 -2.70 -18.25 34.83
CA GLY A 410 -4.08 -17.76 35.07
C GLY A 410 -4.87 -17.11 33.93
N ARG A 411 -4.36 -17.10 32.69
CA ARG A 411 -5.06 -16.66 31.49
C ARG A 411 -5.12 -17.86 30.57
N THR A 412 -6.30 -18.44 30.44
CA THR A 412 -6.60 -19.44 29.42
C THR A 412 -6.33 -18.77 28.07
N LEU A 413 -5.19 -19.06 27.42
CA LEU A 413 -5.00 -18.77 26.02
C LEU A 413 -6.14 -19.48 25.29
N SER A 414 -7.04 -18.71 24.69
CA SER A 414 -8.19 -19.26 23.97
C SER A 414 -7.69 -20.28 22.95
N LYS A 415 -8.37 -21.44 22.89
CA LYS A 415 -8.21 -22.50 21.85
C LYS A 415 -8.16 -21.99 20.41
N GLN A 416 -8.48 -20.71 20.19
CA GLN A 416 -8.39 -19.97 18.94
C GLN A 416 -6.96 -19.83 18.38
N TYR A 417 -5.90 -19.97 19.21
CA TYR A 417 -4.51 -19.67 18.81
C TYR A 417 -3.62 -20.90 18.51
N THR A 418 -4.19 -22.10 18.52
CA THR A 418 -3.51 -23.32 18.07
C THR A 418 -4.23 -23.84 16.82
N LEU A 419 -3.63 -23.63 15.64
CA LEU A 419 -4.04 -24.30 14.40
C LEU A 419 -3.76 -25.82 14.44
N CYS A 420 -3.22 -26.34 15.54
CA CYS A 420 -2.95 -27.77 15.74
C CYS A 420 -4.25 -28.54 16.06
N GLY A 421 -4.97 -28.90 15.00
CA GLY A 421 -5.75 -30.14 14.97
C GLY A 421 -4.85 -31.29 14.47
N GLN A 422 -5.15 -32.52 14.85
CA GLN A 422 -4.39 -33.73 14.48
C GLN A 422 -4.51 -34.14 13.00
N ASP A 423 -4.94 -33.22 12.12
CA ASP A 423 -5.29 -33.53 10.74
C ASP A 423 -4.14 -33.10 9.82
N ASN A 424 -3.36 -34.08 9.34
CA ASN A 424 -2.28 -33.84 8.37
C ASN A 424 -2.85 -33.87 6.95
N TYR A 425 -2.87 -32.73 6.25
CA TYR A 425 -3.36 -32.64 4.87
C TYR A 425 -2.21 -32.54 3.86
N THR A 426 -2.50 -32.89 2.59
CA THR A 426 -1.59 -32.69 1.45
C THR A 426 -2.09 -31.55 0.57
N LEU A 427 -1.33 -30.46 0.50
CA LEU A 427 -1.66 -29.27 -0.28
C LEU A 427 -0.67 -29.07 -1.43
N ALA A 428 -1.08 -28.37 -2.48
CA ALA A 428 -0.21 -27.94 -3.57
C ALA A 428 -0.30 -26.44 -3.82
N VAL A 429 0.80 -25.85 -4.31
CA VAL A 429 0.87 -24.45 -4.77
C VAL A 429 1.53 -24.36 -6.13
N MET A 430 0.99 -23.51 -7.02
CA MET A 430 1.54 -23.30 -8.36
C MET A 430 1.37 -21.87 -8.87
N HIS A 431 2.25 -21.45 -9.79
CA HIS A 431 2.14 -20.15 -10.44
C HIS A 431 1.52 -20.26 -11.84
N ILE A 432 0.65 -19.32 -12.21
CA ILE A 432 0.02 -19.28 -13.55
C ILE A 432 0.03 -17.85 -14.09
N GLY A 433 0.43 -17.69 -15.35
CA GLY A 433 0.44 -16.40 -16.03
C GLY A 433 1.85 -15.81 -16.16
N SER A 434 1.95 -14.50 -15.94
CA SER A 434 3.22 -13.77 -16.02
C SER A 434 3.92 -13.74 -14.67
N PRO A 435 5.27 -13.74 -14.63
CA PRO A 435 5.98 -13.48 -13.40
C PRO A 435 5.61 -12.08 -12.87
N SER A 436 5.42 -12.01 -11.55
CA SER A 436 5.14 -10.75 -10.85
C SER A 436 5.77 -10.78 -9.47
N CYS A 437 6.23 -9.60 -9.03
CA CYS A 437 6.79 -9.42 -7.70
C CYS A 437 5.75 -9.74 -6.61
N GLY A 438 6.19 -10.36 -5.51
CA GLY A 438 5.31 -10.81 -4.42
C GLY A 438 4.81 -12.25 -4.52
N MET A 439 4.85 -12.90 -5.70
CA MET A 439 4.47 -14.32 -5.86
C MET A 439 5.28 -15.23 -4.92
N ASN A 440 6.59 -15.05 -4.87
CA ASN A 440 7.49 -15.85 -4.03
C ASN A 440 7.25 -15.62 -2.53
N ALA A 441 6.92 -14.38 -2.12
CA ALA A 441 6.55 -14.05 -0.75
C ALA A 441 5.26 -14.78 -0.31
N ALA A 442 4.27 -14.85 -1.21
CA ALA A 442 3.04 -15.61 -1.00
C ALA A 442 3.30 -17.11 -0.86
N VAL A 443 4.10 -17.71 -1.75
CA VAL A 443 4.48 -19.13 -1.64
C VAL A 443 5.18 -19.42 -0.32
N ARG A 444 6.16 -18.61 0.07
CA ARG A 444 6.87 -18.81 1.33
C ARG A 444 5.93 -18.79 2.52
N SER A 445 5.08 -17.78 2.61
CA SER A 445 4.13 -17.65 3.71
C SER A 445 3.17 -18.84 3.75
N PHE A 446 2.64 -19.25 2.60
CA PHE A 446 1.78 -20.42 2.49
C PHE A 446 2.50 -21.70 2.97
N VAL A 447 3.67 -21.99 2.42
CA VAL A 447 4.47 -23.20 2.74
C VAL A 447 4.81 -23.24 4.23
N ARG A 448 5.35 -22.15 4.81
CA ARG A 448 5.72 -22.14 6.24
C ARG A 448 4.53 -22.34 7.16
N ASN A 449 3.38 -21.75 6.84
CA ASN A 449 2.17 -21.89 7.66
C ASN A 449 1.56 -23.29 7.56
N CYS A 450 1.56 -23.92 6.38
CA CYS A 450 1.14 -25.31 6.21
C CYS A 450 2.06 -26.28 6.97
N ILE A 451 3.38 -26.15 6.83
CA ILE A 451 4.35 -26.98 7.57
C ILE A 451 4.18 -26.80 9.08
N TYR A 452 3.92 -25.58 9.53
CA TYR A 452 3.64 -25.29 10.94
C TYR A 452 2.41 -26.03 11.48
N ARG A 453 1.39 -26.25 10.63
CA ARG A 453 0.20 -27.04 10.97
C ARG A 453 0.45 -28.55 10.96
N GLY A 454 1.51 -29.01 10.31
CA GLY A 454 1.83 -30.43 10.10
C GLY A 454 1.48 -30.95 8.70
N ASP A 455 1.07 -30.07 7.78
CA ASP A 455 0.70 -30.46 6.43
C ASP A 455 1.92 -30.75 5.54
N LYS A 456 1.70 -31.59 4.53
CA LYS A 456 2.61 -31.76 3.40
C LYS A 456 2.27 -30.75 2.32
N VAL A 457 3.28 -30.07 1.77
CA VAL A 457 3.08 -29.10 0.68
C VAL A 457 3.94 -29.44 -0.52
N TYR A 458 3.32 -29.49 -1.70
CA TYR A 458 4.02 -29.60 -2.97
C TYR A 458 4.05 -28.27 -3.72
N GLY A 459 5.22 -27.85 -4.17
CA GLY A 459 5.37 -26.81 -5.19
C GLY A 459 5.32 -27.44 -6.57
N ILE A 460 4.37 -27.03 -7.40
CA ILE A 460 4.25 -27.50 -8.78
C ILE A 460 5.02 -26.55 -9.69
N GLY A 461 6.01 -27.11 -10.39
CA GLY A 461 6.85 -26.34 -11.31
C GLY A 461 6.10 -25.95 -12.59
N ASP A 462 6.34 -24.77 -13.15
CA ASP A 462 5.86 -24.34 -14.48
C ASP A 462 4.34 -24.42 -14.72
N GLY A 463 3.54 -24.27 -13.66
CA GLY A 463 2.07 -24.22 -13.74
C GLY A 463 1.46 -25.49 -14.33
N VAL A 464 0.43 -25.33 -15.17
CA VAL A 464 -0.36 -26.44 -15.73
C VAL A 464 0.48 -27.44 -16.52
N LEU A 465 1.45 -26.96 -17.31
CA LEU A 465 2.31 -27.85 -18.10
C LEU A 465 3.20 -28.72 -17.22
N GLY A 466 3.72 -28.17 -16.11
CA GLY A 466 4.48 -29.00 -15.18
C GLY A 466 3.61 -29.86 -14.27
N LEU A 467 2.37 -29.45 -13.98
CA LEU A 467 1.36 -30.30 -13.34
C LEU A 467 1.14 -31.58 -14.15
N ILE A 468 0.87 -31.45 -15.46
CA ILE A 468 0.69 -32.59 -16.38
C ILE A 468 1.96 -33.45 -16.44
N ALA A 469 3.13 -32.81 -16.49
CA ALA A 469 4.42 -33.51 -16.53
C ALA A 469 4.84 -34.15 -15.19
N GLY A 470 4.06 -33.99 -14.12
CA GLY A 470 4.39 -34.55 -12.79
C GLY A 470 5.56 -33.83 -12.09
N ARG A 471 5.80 -32.54 -12.38
CA ARG A 471 6.87 -31.74 -11.78
C ARG A 471 6.50 -31.19 -10.40
N PHE A 472 6.30 -32.11 -9.46
CA PHE A 472 6.01 -31.81 -8.06
C PHE A 472 7.30 -31.84 -7.24
N LYS A 473 7.52 -30.80 -6.44
CA LYS A 473 8.62 -30.74 -5.46
C LYS A 473 8.02 -30.66 -4.06
N LEU A 474 8.37 -31.61 -3.20
CA LEU A 474 8.03 -31.52 -1.79
C LEU A 474 8.75 -30.31 -1.17
N MET A 475 7.99 -29.40 -0.56
CA MET A 475 8.50 -28.17 0.03
C MET A 475 8.77 -28.42 1.51
N ASP A 476 9.97 -28.01 1.96
CA ASP A 476 10.37 -28.02 3.36
C ASP A 476 10.62 -26.58 3.85
N TRP A 477 10.90 -26.44 5.15
CA TRP A 477 11.10 -25.12 5.77
C TRP A 477 12.24 -24.31 5.09
N PRO A 478 13.42 -24.90 4.80
CA PRO A 478 14.51 -24.16 4.14
C PRO A 478 14.28 -23.89 2.65
N SER A 479 13.42 -24.67 1.96
CA SER A 479 13.21 -24.55 0.51
C SER A 479 12.70 -23.18 0.05
N VAL A 480 12.04 -22.44 0.95
CA VAL A 480 11.44 -21.12 0.69
C VAL A 480 12.14 -19.98 1.44
N THR A 481 13.29 -20.24 2.06
CA THR A 481 14.06 -19.21 2.76
C THR A 481 14.62 -18.18 1.78
N GLY A 482 14.46 -16.89 2.11
CA GLY A 482 14.93 -15.78 1.28
C GLY A 482 14.03 -15.46 0.08
N TRP A 483 12.92 -16.19 -0.09
CA TRP A 483 12.01 -15.98 -1.22
C TRP A 483 11.23 -14.67 -1.11
N VAL A 484 11.12 -14.04 0.07
CA VAL A 484 10.39 -12.76 0.19
C VAL A 484 11.03 -11.65 -0.63
N ALA A 485 12.37 -11.59 -0.67
CA ALA A 485 13.10 -10.53 -1.36
C ALA A 485 13.30 -10.79 -2.86
N GLU A 486 12.91 -11.97 -3.36
CA GLU A 486 13.16 -12.38 -4.73
C GLU A 486 11.98 -12.01 -5.64
N GLY A 487 12.26 -11.31 -6.73
CA GLY A 487 11.30 -11.09 -7.81
C GLY A 487 11.05 -12.34 -8.66
N GLY A 488 10.24 -12.20 -9.69
CA GLY A 488 9.92 -13.28 -10.61
C GLY A 488 9.12 -14.42 -9.97
N ALA A 489 9.32 -15.65 -10.45
CA ALA A 489 8.55 -16.83 -10.09
C ALA A 489 9.47 -18.05 -9.88
N LYS A 490 9.86 -18.35 -8.63
CA LYS A 490 10.80 -19.45 -8.31
C LYS A 490 10.27 -20.84 -8.65
N LEU A 491 8.95 -21.04 -8.63
CA LEU A 491 8.31 -22.27 -9.11
C LEU A 491 8.25 -22.34 -10.64
N GLY A 492 8.63 -21.27 -11.36
CA GLY A 492 8.37 -21.16 -12.80
C GLY A 492 6.89 -20.87 -13.08
N THR A 493 6.61 -20.20 -14.19
CA THR A 493 5.23 -19.85 -14.57
C THR A 493 5.08 -19.78 -16.08
N LYS A 494 3.87 -20.08 -16.58
CA LYS A 494 3.50 -20.08 -18.00
C LYS A 494 2.10 -19.50 -18.17
N ARG A 495 1.86 -18.84 -19.31
CA ARG A 495 0.57 -18.28 -19.73
C ARG A 495 -0.26 -19.30 -20.51
N ALA A 496 -0.48 -20.49 -19.94
CA ALA A 496 -1.21 -21.56 -20.59
C ALA A 496 -2.27 -22.12 -19.61
N PRO A 497 -3.55 -21.69 -19.73
CA PRO A 497 -4.64 -22.33 -19.00
C PRO A 497 -4.85 -23.77 -19.52
N PRO A 498 -5.44 -24.68 -18.71
CA PRO A 498 -5.68 -26.06 -19.11
C PRO A 498 -6.72 -26.14 -20.23
N GLN A 499 -6.46 -26.98 -21.22
CA GLN A 499 -7.42 -27.35 -22.26
C GLN A 499 -8.27 -28.56 -21.81
N GLU A 500 -9.45 -28.76 -22.39
CA GLU A 500 -10.36 -29.84 -21.96
C GLU A 500 -9.75 -31.24 -22.11
N ASP A 501 -8.98 -31.48 -23.17
CA ASP A 501 -8.29 -32.74 -23.45
C ASP A 501 -7.16 -33.05 -22.45
N GLN A 502 -6.70 -32.04 -21.72
CA GLN A 502 -5.65 -32.17 -20.70
C GLN A 502 -6.20 -32.51 -19.31
N LEU A 503 -7.50 -32.29 -19.06
CA LEU A 503 -8.13 -32.52 -17.76
C LEU A 503 -7.98 -33.96 -17.22
N PRO A 504 -8.08 -35.04 -18.03
CA PRO A 504 -7.85 -36.40 -17.54
C PRO A 504 -6.45 -36.61 -16.97
N LEU A 505 -5.41 -36.06 -17.63
CA LEU A 505 -4.02 -36.17 -17.19
C LEU A 505 -3.79 -35.38 -15.90
N ILE A 506 -4.38 -34.19 -15.80
CA ILE A 506 -4.31 -33.37 -14.59
C ILE A 506 -4.98 -34.10 -13.41
N ALA A 507 -6.18 -34.63 -13.61
CA ALA A 507 -6.89 -35.41 -12.59
C ALA A 507 -6.05 -36.61 -12.13
N GLN A 508 -5.47 -37.37 -13.06
CA GLN A 508 -4.55 -38.47 -12.74
C GLN A 508 -3.39 -38.03 -11.85
N LYS A 509 -2.77 -36.88 -12.13
CA LYS A 509 -1.66 -36.34 -11.33
C LYS A 509 -2.10 -35.84 -9.97
N LEU A 510 -3.25 -35.18 -9.85
CA LEU A 510 -3.80 -34.79 -8.54
C LEU A 510 -4.05 -36.01 -7.65
N LYS A 511 -4.51 -37.12 -8.23
CA LYS A 511 -4.68 -38.39 -7.53
C LYS A 511 -3.36 -39.05 -7.14
N GLU A 512 -2.39 -39.10 -8.06
CA GLU A 512 -1.08 -39.71 -7.84
C GLU A 512 -0.33 -39.08 -6.67
N PHE A 513 -0.44 -37.76 -6.50
CA PHE A 513 0.18 -37.01 -5.40
C PHE A 513 -0.76 -36.77 -4.21
N GLU A 514 -1.97 -37.37 -4.22
CA GLU A 514 -2.97 -37.27 -3.15
C GLU A 514 -3.28 -35.81 -2.74
N ILE A 515 -3.39 -34.91 -3.72
CA ILE A 515 -3.62 -33.48 -3.46
C ILE A 515 -5.04 -33.27 -2.93
N GLN A 516 -5.16 -32.71 -1.72
CA GLN A 516 -6.42 -32.41 -1.06
C GLN A 516 -6.83 -30.94 -1.14
N ALA A 517 -5.91 -30.04 -1.48
CA ALA A 517 -6.22 -28.64 -1.74
C ALA A 517 -5.17 -27.98 -2.66
N LEU A 518 -5.59 -27.01 -3.47
CA LEU A 518 -4.73 -26.36 -4.46
C LEU A 518 -4.76 -24.83 -4.33
N LEU A 519 -3.59 -24.22 -4.14
CA LEU A 519 -3.38 -22.79 -4.22
C LEU A 519 -2.81 -22.40 -5.60
N ILE A 520 -3.50 -21.51 -6.30
CA ILE A 520 -3.05 -20.89 -7.54
C ILE A 520 -2.58 -19.47 -7.23
N ILE A 521 -1.41 -19.06 -7.70
CA ILE A 521 -0.95 -17.67 -7.61
C ILE A 521 -0.72 -17.18 -9.03
N GLY A 522 -1.49 -16.20 -9.50
CA GLY A 522 -1.45 -15.88 -10.91
C GLY A 522 -2.31 -14.72 -11.39
N GLY A 523 -2.17 -14.41 -12.67
CA GLY A 523 -2.95 -13.39 -13.36
C GLY A 523 -4.30 -13.92 -13.84
N PHE A 524 -4.82 -13.33 -14.92
CA PHE A 524 -6.12 -13.71 -15.49
C PHE A 524 -6.15 -15.18 -15.95
N GLU A 525 -5.05 -15.72 -16.47
CA GLU A 525 -4.94 -17.14 -16.82
C GLU A 525 -5.05 -18.06 -15.59
N GLY A 526 -4.66 -17.56 -14.41
CA GLY A 526 -4.87 -18.24 -13.13
C GLY A 526 -6.35 -18.34 -12.78
N TYR A 527 -7.10 -17.25 -13.01
CA TYR A 527 -8.55 -17.22 -12.79
C TYR A 527 -9.27 -18.18 -13.72
N GLN A 528 -8.92 -18.15 -15.01
CA GLN A 528 -9.44 -19.11 -16.00
C GLN A 528 -9.13 -20.55 -15.59
N THR A 529 -7.90 -20.83 -15.12
CA THR A 529 -7.52 -22.18 -14.67
C THR A 529 -8.36 -22.64 -13.48
N GLY A 530 -8.52 -21.80 -12.45
CA GLY A 530 -9.35 -22.10 -11.29
C GLY A 530 -10.81 -22.37 -11.68
N LEU A 531 -11.36 -21.57 -12.59
CA LEU A 531 -12.72 -21.75 -13.11
C LEU A 531 -12.86 -23.04 -13.93
N THR A 532 -11.88 -23.39 -14.76
CA THR A 532 -11.88 -24.65 -15.53
C THR A 532 -11.84 -25.86 -14.59
N PHE A 533 -10.99 -25.83 -13.56
CA PHE A 533 -10.95 -26.90 -12.55
C PHE A 533 -12.26 -27.01 -11.77
N PHE A 534 -12.88 -25.89 -11.40
CA PHE A 534 -14.20 -25.90 -10.77
C PHE A 534 -15.26 -26.55 -11.66
N LYS A 535 -15.34 -26.17 -12.94
CA LYS A 535 -16.28 -26.76 -13.91
C LYS A 535 -16.01 -28.26 -14.17
N ALA A 536 -14.77 -28.71 -13.99
CA ALA A 536 -14.39 -30.10 -14.18
C ALA A 536 -14.84 -31.03 -13.02
N ARG A 537 -15.33 -30.49 -11.90
CA ARG A 537 -15.82 -31.27 -10.73
C ARG A 537 -16.96 -32.24 -11.04
N ASP A 538 -17.76 -31.94 -12.07
CA ASP A 538 -18.86 -32.81 -12.50
C ASP A 538 -18.33 -34.08 -13.17
N LYS A 539 -17.20 -33.98 -13.87
CA LYS A 539 -16.61 -35.07 -14.67
C LYS A 539 -15.55 -35.88 -13.91
N TYR A 540 -14.79 -35.24 -13.02
CA TYR A 540 -13.68 -35.89 -12.30
C TYR A 540 -13.76 -35.61 -10.79
N GLU A 541 -13.65 -36.66 -9.98
CA GLU A 541 -13.68 -36.53 -8.52
C GLU A 541 -12.46 -35.80 -7.98
N GLU A 542 -11.34 -35.88 -8.68
CA GLU A 542 -10.05 -35.31 -8.29
C GLU A 542 -10.05 -33.78 -8.24
N PHE A 543 -10.99 -33.10 -8.92
CA PHE A 543 -11.17 -31.65 -8.82
C PHE A 543 -12.11 -31.22 -7.68
N ARG A 544 -12.74 -32.17 -6.98
CA ARG A 544 -13.66 -31.90 -5.86
C ARG A 544 -12.89 -31.59 -4.56
N ILE A 545 -11.85 -30.78 -4.68
CA ILE A 545 -11.01 -30.29 -3.60
C ILE A 545 -11.16 -28.78 -3.45
N PRO A 546 -10.87 -28.19 -2.27
CA PRO A 546 -10.76 -26.75 -2.13
C PRO A 546 -9.70 -26.15 -3.07
N ILE A 547 -10.07 -25.10 -3.79
CA ILE A 547 -9.18 -24.35 -4.70
C ILE A 547 -9.23 -22.87 -4.32
N ALA A 548 -8.09 -22.26 -4.06
CA ALA A 548 -8.00 -20.82 -3.85
C ALA A 548 -7.04 -20.19 -4.86
N MET A 549 -7.29 -18.95 -5.23
CA MET A 549 -6.39 -18.17 -6.06
C MET A 549 -5.99 -16.86 -5.40
N ILE A 550 -4.68 -16.57 -5.39
CA ILE A 550 -4.15 -15.24 -5.07
C ILE A 550 -3.87 -14.49 -6.38
N PRO A 551 -4.49 -13.31 -6.59
CA PRO A 551 -4.29 -12.52 -7.81
C PRO A 551 -2.87 -11.91 -7.84
N ALA A 552 -2.13 -12.20 -8.90
CA ALA A 552 -0.73 -11.81 -9.08
C ALA A 552 -0.44 -11.46 -10.55
N THR A 553 -0.33 -10.17 -10.82
CA THR A 553 -0.10 -9.59 -12.14
C THR A 553 0.26 -8.11 -11.98
N ILE A 554 1.13 -7.60 -12.85
CA ILE A 554 1.44 -6.16 -12.85
C ILE A 554 0.25 -5.32 -13.34
N SER A 555 -0.62 -5.88 -14.17
CA SER A 555 -1.70 -5.14 -14.83
C SER A 555 -2.87 -4.79 -13.92
N ASN A 556 -2.99 -5.45 -12.76
CA ASN A 556 -4.15 -5.33 -11.87
C ASN A 556 -5.49 -5.55 -12.58
N ASN A 557 -5.54 -6.58 -13.44
CA ASN A 557 -6.68 -6.89 -14.31
C ASN A 557 -7.49 -8.12 -13.88
N VAL A 558 -7.29 -8.60 -12.64
CA VAL A 558 -8.00 -9.78 -12.13
C VAL A 558 -9.24 -9.33 -11.36
N PRO A 559 -10.44 -9.85 -11.66
CA PRO A 559 -11.67 -9.52 -10.94
C PRO A 559 -11.62 -10.03 -9.49
N GLY A 560 -12.40 -9.41 -8.60
CA GLY A 560 -12.51 -9.83 -7.20
C GLY A 560 -11.49 -9.21 -6.25
N THR A 561 -10.58 -8.36 -6.73
CA THR A 561 -9.57 -7.66 -5.92
C THR A 561 -9.36 -6.21 -6.40
N GLU A 562 -8.98 -5.32 -5.49
CA GLU A 562 -8.51 -3.97 -5.81
C GLU A 562 -7.01 -3.95 -6.14
N PHE A 563 -6.25 -4.90 -5.59
CA PHE A 563 -4.80 -5.00 -5.79
C PHE A 563 -4.39 -6.45 -6.07
N SER A 564 -3.66 -6.65 -7.15
CA SER A 564 -2.92 -7.88 -7.43
C SER A 564 -1.45 -7.74 -7.02
N LEU A 565 -0.82 -8.85 -6.65
CA LEU A 565 0.62 -8.87 -6.37
C LEU A 565 1.41 -8.43 -7.60
N GLY A 566 2.39 -7.55 -7.39
CA GLY A 566 3.33 -7.04 -8.37
C GLY A 566 2.91 -5.72 -9.00
N CYS A 567 1.68 -5.26 -8.78
CA CYS A 567 1.19 -4.01 -9.38
C CYS A 567 1.85 -2.78 -8.74
N ASP A 568 2.15 -2.80 -7.43
CA ASP A 568 2.87 -1.71 -6.77
C ASP A 568 4.34 -1.64 -7.19
N THR A 569 4.99 -2.80 -7.31
CA THR A 569 6.35 -2.87 -7.85
C THR A 569 6.42 -2.29 -9.26
N ALA A 570 5.47 -2.65 -10.13
CA ALA A 570 5.40 -2.10 -11.48
C ALA A 570 5.19 -0.58 -11.49
N LEU A 571 4.32 -0.06 -10.62
CA LEU A 571 4.08 1.38 -10.51
C LEU A 571 5.33 2.15 -10.07
N ASN A 572 6.10 1.61 -9.13
CA ASN A 572 7.35 2.22 -8.69
C ASN A 572 8.39 2.24 -9.82
N GLU A 573 8.56 1.14 -10.56
CA GLU A 573 9.46 1.08 -11.72
C GLU A 573 9.07 2.11 -12.80
N ILE A 574 7.78 2.18 -13.16
CA ILE A 574 7.29 3.15 -14.13
C ILE A 574 7.54 4.58 -13.63
N SER A 575 7.26 4.85 -12.35
CA SER A 575 7.43 6.18 -11.75
C SER A 575 8.90 6.61 -11.75
N GLU A 576 9.82 5.71 -11.39
CA GLU A 576 11.26 5.99 -11.41
C GLU A 576 11.78 6.22 -12.84
N ILE A 577 11.32 5.43 -13.80
CA ILE A 577 11.67 5.64 -15.22
C ILE A 577 11.11 6.99 -15.70
N CYS A 578 9.88 7.34 -15.34
CA CYS A 578 9.31 8.66 -15.62
C CYS A 578 10.15 9.79 -15.03
N ASP A 579 10.72 9.60 -13.84
CA ASP A 579 11.59 10.59 -13.20
C ASP A 579 12.92 10.77 -13.96
N ARG A 580 13.57 9.67 -14.36
CA ARG A 580 14.79 9.69 -15.20
C ARG A 580 14.54 10.36 -16.55
N ILE A 581 13.41 10.05 -17.18
CA ILE A 581 12.99 10.67 -18.44
C ILE A 581 12.71 12.16 -18.25
N ARG A 582 12.06 12.55 -17.15
CA ARG A 582 11.79 13.96 -16.82
C ARG A 582 13.09 14.73 -16.65
N GLN A 583 14.08 14.16 -15.98
CA GLN A 583 15.41 14.77 -15.83
C GLN A 583 16.09 14.96 -17.20
N SER A 584 15.99 13.98 -18.09
CA SER A 584 16.49 14.10 -19.47
C SER A 584 15.79 15.23 -20.26
N ALA A 585 14.47 15.36 -20.10
CA ALA A 585 13.69 16.42 -20.74
C ALA A 585 14.11 17.83 -20.29
N GLN A 586 14.41 18.00 -18.99
CA GLN A 586 14.86 19.29 -18.44
C GLN A 586 16.19 19.74 -19.03
N GLY A 587 17.11 18.82 -19.34
CA GLY A 587 18.42 19.17 -19.90
C GLY A 587 18.39 19.68 -21.35
N THR A 588 17.34 19.38 -22.11
CA THR A 588 17.24 19.75 -23.53
C THR A 588 16.22 20.83 -23.86
N LYS A 589 15.42 21.25 -22.86
CA LYS A 589 14.31 22.23 -22.92
C LYS A 589 13.27 21.93 -24.00
N ARG A 590 11.98 22.10 -23.67
CA ARG A 590 10.84 21.92 -24.58
C ARG A 590 10.82 20.53 -25.24
N ARG A 591 10.72 19.49 -24.41
CA ARG A 591 10.63 18.10 -24.88
C ARG A 591 9.43 17.36 -24.30
N VAL A 592 8.74 16.63 -25.16
CA VAL A 592 7.64 15.73 -24.81
C VAL A 592 8.10 14.29 -24.93
N PHE A 593 7.74 13.47 -23.95
CA PHE A 593 7.91 12.03 -24.00
C PHE A 593 6.56 11.32 -24.02
N ILE A 594 6.40 10.39 -24.95
CA ILE A 594 5.29 9.43 -24.99
C ILE A 594 5.81 8.11 -24.45
N ILE A 595 5.27 7.69 -23.32
CA ILE A 595 5.68 6.49 -22.60
C ILE A 595 4.60 5.43 -22.77
N GLU A 596 4.98 4.29 -23.32
CA GLU A 596 4.10 3.12 -23.40
C GLU A 596 4.28 2.23 -22.17
N THR A 597 3.19 2.01 -21.43
CA THR A 597 3.11 1.08 -20.30
C THR A 597 2.42 -0.20 -20.71
N MET A 598 2.75 -1.30 -20.03
CA MET A 598 2.02 -2.56 -20.15
C MET A 598 0.65 -2.43 -19.47
N GLY A 599 -0.14 -3.50 -19.54
CA GLY A 599 -1.41 -3.63 -18.83
C GLY A 599 -2.44 -4.48 -19.56
N GLY A 600 -2.12 -4.96 -20.76
CA GLY A 600 -3.14 -5.41 -21.71
C GLY A 600 -4.19 -4.31 -21.88
N PHE A 601 -5.46 -4.70 -21.87
CA PHE A 601 -6.59 -3.76 -21.93
C PHE A 601 -6.89 -3.05 -20.60
N CYS A 602 -6.11 -3.29 -19.53
CA CYS A 602 -6.27 -2.61 -18.25
C CYS A 602 -5.39 -1.35 -18.17
N GLY A 603 -6.02 -0.19 -18.08
CA GLY A 603 -5.40 1.13 -17.98
C GLY A 603 -4.83 1.49 -16.61
N TYR A 604 -4.82 0.56 -15.64
CA TYR A 604 -4.40 0.82 -14.24
C TYR A 604 -3.00 1.44 -14.17
N LEU A 605 -2.02 0.77 -14.78
CA LEU A 605 -0.62 1.22 -14.77
C LEU A 605 -0.47 2.60 -15.43
N ALA A 606 -1.11 2.80 -16.58
CA ALA A 606 -1.06 4.08 -17.28
C ALA A 606 -1.66 5.24 -16.46
N THR A 607 -2.79 4.99 -15.80
CA THR A 607 -3.52 5.99 -15.01
C THR A 607 -2.79 6.32 -13.71
N VAL A 608 -2.48 5.30 -12.91
CA VAL A 608 -1.91 5.50 -11.58
C VAL A 608 -0.46 5.99 -11.68
N ALA A 609 0.33 5.46 -12.63
CA ALA A 609 1.66 6.01 -12.89
C ALA A 609 1.59 7.40 -13.54
N GLY A 610 0.53 7.71 -14.29
CA GLY A 610 0.28 9.06 -14.80
C GLY A 610 0.06 10.06 -13.67
N LEU A 611 -0.72 9.68 -12.66
CA LEU A 611 -0.93 10.50 -11.47
C LEU A 611 0.37 10.63 -10.65
N ALA A 612 1.06 9.52 -10.36
CA ALA A 612 2.31 9.50 -9.62
C ALA A 612 3.47 10.25 -10.33
N GLY A 613 3.51 10.15 -11.66
CA GLY A 613 4.50 10.81 -12.52
C GLY A 613 4.16 12.26 -12.84
N GLY A 614 2.95 12.73 -12.52
CA GLY A 614 2.45 14.04 -12.92
C GLY A 614 2.45 14.20 -14.45
N ALA A 615 1.93 13.18 -15.14
CA ALA A 615 1.72 13.17 -16.58
C ALA A 615 0.71 14.26 -16.98
N ASP A 616 0.87 14.73 -18.21
CA ASP A 616 0.00 15.70 -18.85
C ASP A 616 -1.24 15.01 -19.44
N ALA A 617 -1.10 13.79 -19.96
CA ALA A 617 -2.22 12.95 -20.37
C ALA A 617 -1.88 11.47 -20.18
N ALA A 618 -2.92 10.63 -20.02
CA ALA A 618 -2.80 9.19 -19.93
C ALA A 618 -3.87 8.53 -20.80
N TYR A 619 -3.49 7.74 -21.82
CA TYR A 619 -4.43 7.11 -22.76
C TYR A 619 -4.75 5.66 -22.40
N ILE A 620 -6.06 5.49 -22.22
CA ILE A 620 -6.87 4.33 -21.82
C ILE A 620 -7.29 3.31 -22.87
N TYR A 621 -7.59 2.05 -22.55
CA TYR A 621 -8.58 1.30 -23.35
C TYR A 621 -10.01 1.64 -22.90
N GLU A 622 -10.19 1.74 -21.58
CA GLU A 622 -11.48 1.98 -20.92
C GLU A 622 -12.09 3.34 -21.27
N GLU A 623 -11.25 4.31 -21.63
CA GLU A 623 -11.65 5.66 -22.01
C GLU A 623 -11.39 5.87 -23.50
N LYS A 624 -12.46 5.90 -24.31
CA LYS A 624 -12.35 6.12 -25.75
C LYS A 624 -11.85 7.53 -26.04
N PHE A 625 -10.89 7.63 -26.95
CA PHE A 625 -10.35 8.89 -27.45
C PHE A 625 -10.22 8.85 -28.96
N ASN A 626 -10.20 10.02 -29.58
CA ASN A 626 -10.09 10.20 -31.02
C ASN A 626 -9.00 11.22 -31.37
N ILE A 627 -8.80 11.47 -32.66
CA ILE A 627 -7.75 12.38 -33.14
C ILE A 627 -7.91 13.82 -32.66
N LYS A 628 -9.14 14.29 -32.38
CA LYS A 628 -9.37 15.64 -31.84
C LYS A 628 -8.83 15.77 -30.43
N ASP A 629 -9.00 14.74 -29.61
CA ASP A 629 -8.48 14.72 -28.23
C ASP A 629 -6.95 14.75 -28.24
N LEU A 630 -6.33 13.93 -29.10
CA LEU A 630 -4.87 13.95 -29.29
C LEU A 630 -4.37 15.32 -29.73
N ASN A 631 -5.05 15.97 -30.68
CA ASN A 631 -4.69 17.30 -31.15
C ASN A 631 -4.88 18.37 -30.06
N GLN A 632 -5.93 18.26 -29.25
CA GLN A 632 -6.15 19.15 -28.12
C GLN A 632 -5.02 19.05 -27.10
N ASP A 633 -4.51 17.84 -26.85
CA ASP A 633 -3.38 17.62 -25.93
C ASP A 633 -2.08 18.20 -26.49
N VAL A 634 -1.84 18.11 -27.81
CA VAL A 634 -0.72 18.80 -28.47
C VAL A 634 -0.80 20.32 -28.25
N ILE A 635 -1.97 20.93 -28.51
CA ILE A 635 -2.20 22.36 -28.33
C ILE A 635 -2.01 22.76 -26.86
N ALA A 636 -2.58 21.98 -25.93
CA ALA A 636 -2.47 22.23 -24.49
C ALA A 636 -1.01 22.19 -24.02
N MET A 637 -0.21 21.24 -24.52
CA MET A 637 1.21 21.18 -24.22
C MET A 637 1.98 22.36 -24.81
N ALA A 638 1.73 22.73 -26.06
CA ALA A 638 2.35 23.90 -26.67
C ALA A 638 2.09 25.17 -25.84
N ALA A 639 0.84 25.37 -25.39
CA ALA A 639 0.46 26.47 -24.51
C ALA A 639 1.22 26.40 -23.17
N LYS A 640 1.24 25.25 -22.49
CA LYS A 640 2.02 25.05 -21.25
C LYS A 640 3.50 25.40 -21.43
N MET A 641 4.10 25.04 -22.57
CA MET A 641 5.50 25.35 -22.84
C MET A 641 5.78 26.82 -23.10
N SER A 642 4.81 27.54 -23.68
CA SER A 642 4.89 29.00 -23.81
C SER A 642 4.79 29.72 -22.44
N GLU A 643 4.06 29.13 -21.49
CA GLU A 643 3.90 29.63 -20.10
C GLU A 643 5.09 29.25 -19.17
N GLY A 644 6.15 28.64 -19.69
CA GLY A 644 7.37 28.32 -18.95
C GLY A 644 7.51 26.88 -18.46
N VAL A 645 6.61 25.96 -18.86
CA VAL A 645 6.79 24.52 -18.60
C VAL A 645 7.79 23.93 -19.60
N GLU A 646 8.93 23.42 -19.16
CA GLU A 646 9.97 22.97 -20.10
C GLU A 646 9.83 21.52 -20.59
N ARG A 647 8.82 20.77 -20.12
CA ARG A 647 8.63 19.34 -20.43
C ARG A 647 7.17 18.94 -20.63
N GLY A 648 6.94 17.88 -21.39
CA GLY A 648 5.65 17.19 -21.48
C GLY A 648 5.82 15.70 -21.23
N LEU A 649 4.85 15.09 -20.53
CA LEU A 649 4.85 13.67 -20.24
C LEU A 649 3.49 13.07 -20.60
N ILE A 650 3.47 12.19 -21.59
CA ILE A 650 2.27 11.48 -22.04
C ILE A 650 2.47 10.01 -21.73
N ILE A 651 1.48 9.39 -21.10
CA ILE A 651 1.49 7.95 -20.83
C ILE A 651 0.42 7.29 -21.70
N ARG A 652 0.71 6.12 -22.25
CA ARG A 652 -0.22 5.35 -23.08
C ARG A 652 -0.16 3.89 -22.64
N ASN A 653 -1.32 3.29 -22.36
CA ASN A 653 -1.41 1.84 -22.21
C ASN A 653 -1.20 1.14 -23.58
N GLU A 654 -0.49 0.00 -23.60
CA GLU A 654 -0.13 -0.73 -24.83
C GLU A 654 -1.33 -1.05 -25.73
N SER A 655 -2.47 -1.41 -25.14
CA SER A 655 -3.73 -1.76 -25.80
C SER A 655 -4.77 -0.64 -25.76
N ALA A 656 -4.38 0.61 -25.48
CA ALA A 656 -5.31 1.74 -25.40
C ALA A 656 -6.11 1.92 -26.71
N ASN A 657 -5.44 1.77 -27.85
CA ASN A 657 -6.05 1.77 -29.17
C ASN A 657 -5.07 1.12 -30.16
N GLU A 658 -5.58 0.30 -31.08
CA GLU A 658 -4.78 -0.38 -32.11
C GLU A 658 -4.23 0.58 -33.17
N ASN A 659 -5.04 1.56 -33.58
CA ASN A 659 -4.70 2.53 -34.63
C ASN A 659 -3.88 3.70 -34.08
N TYR A 660 -4.28 4.24 -32.93
CA TYR A 660 -3.56 5.32 -32.25
C TYR A 660 -2.44 4.74 -31.36
N ASN A 661 -1.52 4.02 -32.01
CA ASN A 661 -0.38 3.41 -31.33
C ASN A 661 0.71 4.44 -31.00
N THR A 662 1.71 4.03 -30.21
CA THR A 662 2.81 4.89 -29.77
C THR A 662 3.58 5.51 -30.93
N GLU A 663 3.73 4.81 -32.05
CA GLU A 663 4.39 5.34 -33.24
C GLU A 663 3.55 6.42 -33.93
N PHE A 664 2.24 6.19 -34.07
CA PHE A 664 1.31 7.18 -34.60
C PHE A 664 1.32 8.45 -33.75
N MET A 665 1.13 8.33 -32.44
CA MET A 665 1.11 9.48 -31.53
C MET A 665 2.45 10.22 -31.56
N TYR A 666 3.57 9.50 -31.62
CA TYR A 666 4.90 10.10 -31.76
C TYR A 666 5.02 10.94 -33.03
N ARG A 667 4.55 10.43 -34.17
CA ARG A 667 4.59 11.17 -35.45
C ARG A 667 3.69 12.39 -35.39
N LEU A 668 2.46 12.25 -34.89
CA LEU A 668 1.52 13.35 -34.72
C LEU A 668 2.12 14.47 -33.86
N PHE A 669 2.59 14.13 -32.65
CA PHE A 669 3.17 15.11 -31.73
C PHE A 669 4.46 15.71 -32.27
N SER A 670 5.24 14.96 -33.05
CA SER A 670 6.46 15.47 -33.70
C SER A 670 6.17 16.45 -34.82
N GLU A 671 5.10 16.23 -35.59
CA GLU A 671 4.72 17.07 -36.73
C GLU A 671 3.98 18.33 -36.28
N GLU A 672 2.91 18.17 -35.50
CA GLU A 672 2.09 19.28 -35.02
C GLU A 672 2.83 20.12 -33.96
N GLY A 673 3.79 19.53 -33.26
CA GLY A 673 4.66 20.23 -32.30
C GLY A 673 5.85 20.96 -32.93
N LYS A 674 6.05 20.90 -34.26
CA LYS A 674 7.22 21.49 -34.93
C LYS A 674 7.38 22.97 -34.60
N GLY A 675 8.61 23.35 -34.25
CA GLY A 675 8.95 24.72 -33.85
C GLY A 675 8.56 25.08 -32.41
N LEU A 676 7.73 24.26 -31.74
CA LEU A 676 7.28 24.49 -30.37
C LEU A 676 8.01 23.55 -29.39
N PHE A 677 8.07 22.27 -29.71
CA PHE A 677 8.76 21.25 -28.90
C PHE A 677 9.27 20.07 -29.73
N SER A 678 10.20 19.32 -29.14
CA SER A 678 10.62 18.02 -29.68
C SER A 678 9.85 16.88 -29.02
N CYS A 679 9.50 15.84 -29.77
CA CYS A 679 8.89 14.63 -29.21
C CYS A 679 9.87 13.46 -29.20
N ARG A 680 9.72 12.56 -28.23
CA ARG A 680 10.39 11.26 -28.15
C ARG A 680 9.40 10.21 -27.65
N ARG A 681 9.65 8.94 -27.98
CA ARG A 681 8.87 7.81 -27.47
C ARG A 681 9.75 6.88 -26.65
N ASN A 682 9.17 6.23 -25.66
CA ASN A 682 9.83 5.19 -24.90
C ASN A 682 8.85 4.04 -24.59
N ILE A 683 9.22 2.82 -24.93
CA ILE A 683 8.44 1.62 -24.65
C ILE A 683 9.12 0.93 -23.49
N LEU A 684 8.50 0.94 -22.31
CA LEU A 684 9.13 0.45 -21.09
C LEU A 684 9.34 -1.07 -21.13
N GLY A 685 8.41 -1.80 -21.77
CA GLY A 685 8.47 -3.24 -21.90
C GLY A 685 8.57 -3.95 -20.54
N HIS A 686 9.38 -5.01 -20.48
CA HIS A 686 9.44 -5.91 -19.32
C HIS A 686 10.13 -5.33 -18.08
N MET A 687 10.77 -4.16 -18.18
CA MET A 687 11.33 -3.47 -17.00
C MET A 687 10.25 -3.20 -15.93
N GLN A 688 8.99 -3.09 -16.37
CA GLN A 688 7.83 -2.88 -15.50
C GLN A 688 7.54 -4.07 -14.57
N GLN A 689 8.11 -5.26 -14.78
CA GLN A 689 7.95 -6.38 -13.85
C GLN A 689 8.73 -6.20 -12.54
N GLY A 690 9.70 -5.27 -12.55
CA GLY A 690 10.61 -5.03 -11.43
C GLY A 690 11.66 -6.13 -11.25
N GLY A 691 12.74 -5.76 -10.57
CA GLY A 691 13.78 -6.70 -10.14
C GLY A 691 13.45 -7.29 -8.78
N SER A 692 13.38 -6.43 -7.76
CA SER A 692 13.07 -6.80 -6.38
C SER A 692 11.67 -6.29 -5.99
N PRO A 693 10.86 -7.08 -5.28
CA PRO A 693 9.53 -6.69 -4.87
C PRO A 693 9.59 -5.53 -3.87
N THR A 694 8.63 -4.61 -3.98
CA THR A 694 8.47 -3.50 -3.04
C THR A 694 8.02 -3.99 -1.65
N PRO A 695 8.20 -3.19 -0.58
CA PRO A 695 7.69 -3.54 0.74
C PRO A 695 6.19 -3.85 0.73
N PHE A 696 5.40 -3.12 -0.07
CA PHE A 696 3.98 -3.36 -0.24
C PHE A 696 3.70 -4.77 -0.79
N ASP A 697 4.31 -5.15 -1.93
CA ASP A 697 4.09 -6.46 -2.55
C ASP A 697 4.63 -7.62 -1.70
N ARG A 698 5.75 -7.41 -0.97
CA ARG A 698 6.28 -8.38 0.01
C ARG A 698 5.28 -8.64 1.13
N ASN A 699 4.76 -7.56 1.73
CA ASN A 699 3.82 -7.64 2.84
C ASN A 699 2.46 -8.22 2.38
N LEU A 700 1.92 -7.74 1.26
CA LEU A 700 0.67 -8.21 0.70
C LEU A 700 0.73 -9.71 0.36
N GLY A 701 1.79 -10.14 -0.33
CA GLY A 701 2.00 -11.55 -0.67
C GLY A 701 2.09 -12.42 0.59
N THR A 702 2.86 -11.97 1.58
CA THR A 702 3.00 -12.69 2.85
C THR A 702 1.65 -12.84 3.58
N LYS A 703 0.84 -11.78 3.64
CA LYS A 703 -0.49 -11.83 4.27
C LYS A 703 -1.47 -12.71 3.50
N MET A 704 -1.51 -12.59 2.17
CA MET A 704 -2.40 -13.41 1.33
C MET A 704 -2.04 -14.90 1.45
N GLY A 705 -0.74 -15.24 1.48
CA GLY A 705 -0.31 -16.62 1.72
C GLY A 705 -0.77 -17.18 3.06
N SER A 706 -0.68 -16.38 4.14
CA SER A 706 -1.17 -16.79 5.47
C SER A 706 -2.70 -16.94 5.49
N LYS A 707 -3.43 -16.00 4.89
CA LYS A 707 -4.89 -16.04 4.77
C LYS A 707 -5.41 -17.19 3.90
N ALA A 708 -4.64 -17.63 2.92
CA ALA A 708 -4.95 -18.83 2.16
C ALA A 708 -4.92 -20.07 3.06
N VAL A 709 -3.91 -20.22 3.93
CA VAL A 709 -3.81 -21.36 4.86
C VAL A 709 -4.96 -21.39 5.85
N GLU A 710 -5.31 -20.23 6.43
CA GLU A 710 -6.47 -20.11 7.34
C GLU A 710 -7.76 -20.60 6.66
N TRP A 711 -8.02 -20.13 5.43
CA TRP A 711 -9.19 -20.54 4.67
C TRP A 711 -9.17 -22.03 4.29
N PHE A 712 -8.03 -22.56 3.83
CA PHE A 712 -7.91 -24.00 3.56
C PHE A 712 -8.15 -24.81 4.82
N SER A 713 -7.67 -24.35 5.99
CA SER A 713 -7.93 -25.03 7.26
C SER A 713 -9.41 -25.15 7.56
N ASP A 714 -10.16 -24.09 7.32
CA ASP A 714 -11.60 -24.08 7.55
C ASP A 714 -12.35 -24.92 6.54
N GLN A 715 -11.96 -24.87 5.26
CA GLN A 715 -12.58 -25.67 4.21
C GLN A 715 -12.31 -27.17 4.40
N LEU A 716 -11.05 -27.57 4.61
CA LEU A 716 -10.66 -28.97 4.80
C LEU A 716 -11.38 -29.60 5.98
N ARG A 717 -11.46 -28.91 7.13
CA ARG A 717 -12.24 -29.40 8.28
C ARG A 717 -13.72 -29.62 7.99
N LYS A 718 -14.30 -28.86 7.06
CA LYS A 718 -15.72 -28.99 6.68
C LYS A 718 -15.95 -30.10 5.65
N CYS A 719 -14.98 -30.38 4.77
CA CYS A 719 -15.17 -31.25 3.62
C CYS A 719 -14.35 -32.55 3.63
N THR A 720 -13.54 -32.78 4.66
CA THR A 720 -12.85 -34.06 4.87
C THR A 720 -13.69 -34.97 5.76
N SER A 721 -13.99 -36.17 5.26
CA SER A 721 -14.68 -37.21 6.01
C SER A 721 -13.73 -37.96 6.98
N PRO A 722 -14.27 -38.71 7.97
CA PRO A 722 -13.44 -39.43 8.95
C PRO A 722 -12.49 -40.48 8.36
N ASP A 723 -12.72 -40.90 7.11
CA ASP A 723 -11.85 -41.77 6.33
C ASP A 723 -10.66 -41.03 5.67
N GLY A 724 -10.54 -39.71 5.88
CA GLY A 724 -9.49 -38.87 5.33
C GLY A 724 -9.73 -38.39 3.90
N LYS A 725 -10.85 -38.75 3.26
CA LYS A 725 -11.17 -38.31 1.90
C LYS A 725 -11.73 -36.88 1.91
N THR A 726 -11.11 -35.97 1.18
CA THR A 726 -11.60 -34.59 1.01
C THR A 726 -12.45 -34.48 -0.23
N VAL A 727 -13.73 -34.13 -0.09
CA VAL A 727 -14.65 -33.97 -1.23
C VAL A 727 -15.57 -32.77 -1.03
N THR A 728 -15.56 -31.84 -1.98
CA THR A 728 -16.48 -30.70 -2.02
C THR A 728 -16.81 -30.28 -3.46
N THR A 729 -18.09 -29.98 -3.70
CA THR A 729 -18.60 -29.42 -4.95
C THR A 729 -19.15 -28.00 -4.77
N ALA A 730 -19.16 -27.48 -3.54
CA ALA A 730 -19.75 -26.18 -3.23
C ALA A 730 -18.98 -25.04 -3.91
N ALA A 731 -19.68 -23.99 -4.35
CA ALA A 731 -19.08 -22.86 -5.04
C ALA A 731 -18.08 -22.09 -4.15
N ASP A 732 -18.37 -21.98 -2.86
CA ASP A 732 -17.53 -21.32 -1.84
C ASP A 732 -16.25 -22.10 -1.47
N SER A 733 -16.02 -23.27 -2.09
CA SER A 733 -14.76 -24.02 -2.01
C SER A 733 -13.84 -23.79 -3.21
N ALA A 734 -14.20 -22.91 -4.15
CA ALA A 734 -13.35 -22.49 -5.27
C ALA A 734 -13.36 -20.96 -5.41
N VAL A 735 -12.38 -20.28 -4.82
CA VAL A 735 -12.47 -18.84 -4.54
C VAL A 735 -11.25 -18.03 -5.02
N MET A 736 -11.51 -16.78 -5.37
CA MET A 736 -10.53 -15.71 -5.46
C MET A 736 -10.30 -15.10 -4.07
N LEU A 737 -9.05 -15.11 -3.60
CA LEU A 737 -8.61 -14.41 -2.39
C LEU A 737 -8.16 -13.00 -2.77
N GLY A 738 -9.12 -12.08 -2.83
CA GLY A 738 -8.88 -10.68 -3.15
C GLY A 738 -8.82 -9.79 -1.91
N ILE A 739 -8.33 -8.57 -2.09
CA ILE A 739 -8.45 -7.48 -1.10
C ILE A 739 -9.39 -6.42 -1.63
N ILE A 740 -10.40 -6.06 -0.85
CA ILE A 740 -11.35 -4.99 -1.16
C ILE A 740 -11.41 -4.08 0.05
N ARG A 741 -11.07 -2.81 -0.14
CA ARG A 741 -10.84 -1.88 0.97
C ARG A 741 -9.82 -2.44 1.97
N ARG A 742 -10.23 -2.75 3.20
CA ARG A 742 -9.40 -3.35 4.28
C ARG A 742 -9.57 -4.86 4.46
N GLN A 743 -10.50 -5.48 3.71
CA GLN A 743 -10.96 -6.84 3.95
C GLN A 743 -10.41 -7.80 2.90
N TYR A 744 -9.84 -8.90 3.38
CA TYR A 744 -9.60 -10.07 2.55
C TYR A 744 -10.94 -10.76 2.31
N ARG A 745 -11.33 -10.90 1.04
CA ARG A 745 -12.56 -11.58 0.65
C ARG A 745 -12.24 -12.85 -0.13
N TYR A 746 -13.03 -13.88 0.14
CA TYR A 746 -12.99 -15.17 -0.55
C TYR A 746 -14.21 -15.24 -1.47
N THR A 747 -14.05 -14.76 -2.69
CA THR A 747 -15.16 -14.65 -3.65
C THR A 747 -15.20 -15.88 -4.54
N PRO A 748 -16.31 -16.64 -4.60
CA PRO A 748 -16.44 -17.78 -5.51
C PRO A 748 -16.12 -17.42 -6.96
N PHE A 749 -15.39 -18.27 -7.68
CA PHE A 749 -15.04 -17.99 -9.08
C PHE A 749 -16.26 -17.80 -9.98
N THR A 750 -17.36 -18.48 -9.66
CA THR A 750 -18.64 -18.40 -10.37
C THR A 750 -19.32 -17.04 -10.25
N GLU A 751 -19.21 -16.38 -9.09
CA GLU A 751 -19.75 -15.02 -8.89
C GLU A 751 -18.99 -13.98 -9.73
N LEU A 752 -17.70 -14.22 -9.97
CA LEU A 752 -16.87 -13.31 -10.75
C LEU A 752 -17.17 -13.34 -12.25
N ILE A 753 -17.86 -14.36 -12.76
CA ILE A 753 -18.12 -14.52 -14.20
C ILE A 753 -18.91 -13.32 -14.76
N GLU A 754 -19.92 -12.86 -14.04
CA GLU A 754 -20.82 -11.79 -14.51
C GLU A 754 -20.15 -10.41 -14.54
N VAL A 755 -19.08 -10.24 -13.75
CA VAL A 755 -18.32 -8.99 -13.62
C VAL A 755 -16.96 -9.06 -14.34
N THR A 756 -16.82 -10.02 -15.26
CA THR A 756 -15.59 -10.24 -16.03
C THR A 756 -15.83 -10.11 -17.51
N ASP A 757 -15.04 -9.26 -18.17
CA ASP A 757 -14.86 -9.28 -19.60
C ASP A 757 -13.76 -10.30 -19.94
N PHE A 758 -14.16 -11.47 -20.43
CA PHE A 758 -13.24 -12.56 -20.79
C PHE A 758 -12.51 -12.31 -22.13
N GLU A 759 -13.07 -11.48 -23.01
CA GLU A 759 -12.46 -11.14 -24.30
C GLU A 759 -11.25 -10.23 -24.09
N HIS A 760 -11.45 -9.16 -23.33
CA HIS A 760 -10.41 -8.18 -23.03
C HIS A 760 -9.61 -8.51 -21.76
N ARG A 761 -10.04 -9.52 -20.98
CA ARG A 761 -9.39 -10.00 -19.75
C ARG A 761 -9.29 -8.89 -18.68
N ILE A 762 -10.39 -8.20 -18.42
CA ILE A 762 -10.51 -7.13 -17.43
C ILE A 762 -11.79 -7.27 -16.60
N PRO A 763 -11.85 -6.75 -15.37
CA PRO A 763 -13.11 -6.64 -14.64
C PRO A 763 -13.98 -5.52 -15.24
N THR A 764 -15.29 -5.65 -15.13
CA THR A 764 -16.24 -4.63 -15.59
C THR A 764 -16.24 -3.37 -14.72
N TYR A 765 -15.87 -3.52 -13.44
CA TYR A 765 -15.69 -2.42 -12.50
C TYR A 765 -14.23 -2.29 -12.06
N GLN A 766 -13.70 -1.07 -12.11
CA GLN A 766 -12.30 -0.76 -11.78
C GLN A 766 -12.24 0.47 -10.88
N TRP A 767 -11.90 0.27 -9.60
CA TRP A 767 -11.93 1.32 -8.57
C TRP A 767 -11.07 2.56 -8.88
N TRP A 768 -10.04 2.40 -9.72
CA TRP A 768 -9.09 3.45 -10.05
C TRP A 768 -9.58 4.36 -11.18
N MET A 769 -10.69 4.03 -11.85
CA MET A 769 -11.31 4.89 -12.87
C MET A 769 -11.77 6.23 -12.27
N LYS A 770 -12.17 6.27 -11.00
CA LYS A 770 -12.47 7.52 -10.27
C LYS A 770 -11.28 8.46 -10.11
N LEU A 771 -10.05 7.99 -10.32
CA LEU A 771 -8.84 8.83 -10.30
C LEU A 771 -8.61 9.57 -11.62
N ARG A 772 -9.32 9.20 -12.70
CA ARG A 772 -9.17 9.80 -14.04
C ARG A 772 -9.48 11.30 -14.05
N PRO A 773 -10.58 11.78 -13.43
CA PRO A 773 -10.82 13.22 -13.30
C PRO A 773 -9.71 13.95 -12.55
N LEU A 774 -9.20 13.36 -11.46
CA LEU A 774 -8.11 13.96 -10.68
C LEU A 774 -6.85 14.15 -11.55
N LEU A 775 -6.48 13.14 -12.33
CA LEU A 775 -5.33 13.21 -13.24
C LEU A 775 -5.50 14.37 -14.24
N LYS A 776 -6.67 14.47 -14.88
CA LYS A 776 -6.99 15.55 -15.85
C LYS A 776 -6.95 16.94 -15.21
N VAL A 777 -7.58 17.09 -14.05
CA VAL A 777 -7.62 18.36 -13.29
C VAL A 777 -6.21 18.80 -12.91
N LEU A 778 -5.41 17.89 -12.35
CA LEU A 778 -4.02 18.16 -12.01
C LEU A 778 -3.13 18.36 -13.24
N ALA A 779 -3.61 18.09 -14.45
CA ALA A 779 -2.91 18.33 -15.70
C ALA A 779 -3.42 19.56 -16.47
N LYS A 780 -4.34 20.38 -15.92
CA LYS A 780 -4.91 21.59 -16.58
C LYS A 780 -5.87 21.27 -17.75
N HIS A 781 -6.45 20.06 -17.80
CA HIS A 781 -7.55 19.77 -18.72
C HIS A 781 -8.88 20.19 -18.10
N GLU A 782 -9.81 20.66 -18.92
CA GLU A 782 -11.20 20.86 -18.49
C GLU A 782 -11.83 19.49 -18.23
N SER A 783 -11.98 19.13 -16.95
CA SER A 783 -12.63 17.91 -16.50
C SER A 783 -13.37 18.23 -15.22
N THR A 784 -14.58 17.70 -15.03
CA THR A 784 -15.31 17.80 -13.76
C THR A 784 -14.66 16.86 -12.75
N TYR A 785 -14.25 17.39 -11.59
CA TYR A 785 -13.72 16.56 -10.50
C TYR A 785 -14.85 15.86 -9.76
N GLU A 786 -14.62 14.60 -9.39
CA GLU A 786 -15.47 13.82 -8.50
C GLU A 786 -14.80 13.75 -7.13
N GLU A 787 -15.56 14.13 -6.10
CA GLU A 787 -15.12 14.14 -4.71
C GLU A 787 -14.93 12.70 -4.19
N GLU A 788 -13.78 12.41 -3.57
CA GLU A 788 -13.54 11.06 -3.03
C GLU A 788 -13.95 10.94 -1.55
N GLY A 789 -13.99 12.07 -0.84
CA GLY A 789 -14.14 12.15 0.60
C GLY A 789 -15.54 11.84 1.10
N LEU A 790 -15.66 10.79 1.90
CA LEU A 790 -16.79 10.63 2.81
C LEU A 790 -16.46 11.34 4.14
N TYR A 791 -17.39 12.15 4.63
CA TYR A 791 -17.34 12.67 5.99
C TYR A 791 -17.82 11.58 6.95
N ILE A 792 -16.98 11.19 7.90
CA ILE A 792 -17.35 10.20 8.92
C ILE A 792 -17.53 10.95 10.24
N THR A 793 -18.72 10.80 10.82
CA THR A 793 -19.06 11.42 12.11
C THR A 793 -18.44 10.66 13.28
N ILE A 794 -18.39 11.29 14.46
CA ILE A 794 -17.87 10.65 15.69
C ILE A 794 -18.67 9.38 16.03
N GLU A 795 -20.00 9.43 15.87
CA GLU A 795 -20.90 8.29 16.12
C GLU A 795 -20.60 7.11 15.19
N GLU A 796 -20.32 7.37 13.90
CA GLU A 796 -19.93 6.34 12.94
C GLU A 796 -18.52 5.79 13.17
N MET A 797 -17.59 6.59 13.73
CA MET A 797 -16.28 6.12 14.15
C MET A 797 -16.39 5.12 15.32
N ASP A 798 -17.31 5.36 16.25
CA ASP A 798 -17.56 4.48 17.41
C ASP A 798 -18.34 3.20 17.01
N GLU A 799 -19.23 3.28 16.02
CA GLU A 799 -19.97 2.11 15.50
C GLU A 799 -19.10 1.09 14.73
N GLN A 800 -17.92 1.49 14.22
CA GLN A 800 -17.00 0.57 13.51
C GLN A 800 -16.33 -0.50 14.40
N LYS A 801 -16.75 -0.64 15.68
CA LYS A 801 -16.09 -1.47 16.71
C LYS A 801 -14.59 -1.18 16.78
N ASP A 802 -14.19 0.07 16.57
CA ASP A 802 -12.99 0.55 17.23
C ASP A 802 -13.31 0.60 18.73
N PRO A 803 -12.35 0.25 19.62
CA PRO A 803 -12.64 0.18 21.04
C PRO A 803 -13.20 1.54 21.50
N PRO A 804 -14.42 1.59 22.08
CA PRO A 804 -14.95 2.82 22.62
C PRO A 804 -13.98 3.32 23.68
N LEU A 805 -13.70 4.63 23.65
CA LEU A 805 -12.92 5.26 24.70
C LEU A 805 -13.76 5.21 25.97
N VAL A 806 -13.30 4.40 26.93
CA VAL A 806 -13.85 4.35 28.30
C VAL A 806 -13.71 5.72 28.95
#